data_AF-A0A517RE06-F1
#
_entry.id   AF-A0A517RE06-F1
#
_cell.length_a   1.000
_cell.length_b   1.000
_cell.length_c   1.000
_cell.angle_alpha   90.00
_cell.angle_beta   90.00
_cell.angle_gamma   90.00
#
_symmetry.space_group_name_H-M   'P 1'
#
loop_
_entity.id
_entity.type
_entity.pdbx_description
1 polymer ?
#
loop_
_entity_poly.entity_id
_entity_poly.type
_entity_poly.pdbx_seq_one_letter_code
_entity_poly.pdbx_strand_id
1 'polypeptide(L)'
;MFQNDDQFSMDRRSALQNIGLALLSAGVFQGASRAGNVFAAEEIPAFDDSRLGELKDLNGYFPFMPSESPEAWEERAEYVRRQIKVAAGVWPEPENTKINATVHGKVDRDDYTVEKVFFESSPGLFVTGNLYRPKGKQGPFPMVLSPHGHFAEGRFYDSGEQRVKADIKAGAEKYEIGGRYPLQARCVQLARMGCMVFHYDMLGYADGFCLSYDLIHRFSKQRPEMSSEKNWGLFSAQSELRLINALGLQTLNSIRTLDWVSSLSEVDPQRIGITGASGGGTQTFILAAIDNRITAVFPAVMVSTAMQGGCTCENATYLRVDTGNIEFAALVAPRPLGMTAANDWTKEIETKGLPELKQHFKMMGVPENVVGKYYPFPHNYNYVSRAMMYEFFNQHFKLGIKTPIIEADFEPLTREELSVWNKKYPGPPSDEQSEIKILHTLARNNAKQIQGLTPHDQKSLAEYRRVVGGAFEVLVGRPLPAADDLEAEQISEEEKQGFRQYSTLIKNKRYGEATPALFLLPDQWNQKVVIWLDDKGKAGLLKQDGSLTAPIQRLVDAGTAVAGLDVLYQGDFNQKQPAPTEMPVVKNPREFAGYTLGYNHPVFSKQIHDILNVLSFAKHHESNPQSISLAGFGFSGVRAAAACAHSPELISRLAVDTGGFRFAEITNIRDLRLWPGAVKYGDVTGLLSLCEPAALWLAGSSATVPKLVQASYNSAGLLNKVEMFHESANRENAAVDWLLKG
;
A
#
# COMPACT_ATOMS: atom_id res chain seq x y z
N MET A 1 2.27 33.94 -55.75
CA MET A 1 3.49 34.37 -56.44
C MET A 1 4.42 33.17 -56.43
N PHE A 2 4.59 32.54 -57.60
CA PHE A 2 5.56 31.47 -57.99
C PHE A 2 5.52 30.13 -57.21
N GLN A 3 4.98 29.05 -57.84
CA GLN A 3 5.70 27.96 -58.58
C GLN A 3 6.43 26.98 -57.64
N ASN A 4 6.47 25.66 -57.79
CA ASN A 4 6.00 24.67 -58.78
C ASN A 4 6.10 23.27 -58.13
N ASP A 5 5.31 22.31 -58.64
CA ASP A 5 5.61 20.91 -59.07
C ASP A 5 6.54 20.00 -58.22
N ASP A 6 6.40 18.68 -58.12
CA ASP A 6 5.41 17.71 -58.60
C ASP A 6 5.63 16.38 -57.86
N GLN A 7 4.61 15.53 -57.98
CA GLN A 7 4.49 14.12 -57.57
C GLN A 7 5.72 13.22 -57.84
N PHE A 8 5.85 12.10 -57.11
CA PHE A 8 5.87 10.78 -57.75
C PHE A 8 5.50 9.64 -56.79
N SER A 9 4.80 8.68 -57.39
CA SER A 9 3.97 7.62 -56.84
C SER A 9 4.71 6.40 -56.31
N MET A 10 4.05 5.71 -55.38
CA MET A 10 4.32 4.32 -54.99
C MET A 10 4.16 3.35 -56.16
N ASP A 11 4.94 2.27 -56.17
CA ASP A 11 4.52 1.00 -56.78
C ASP A 11 4.98 -0.20 -55.93
N ARG A 12 4.09 -1.20 -55.85
CA ARG A 12 4.25 -2.50 -55.18
C ARG A 12 4.38 -3.57 -56.27
N ARG A 13 5.51 -4.29 -56.37
CA ARG A 13 5.65 -5.75 -56.67
C ARG A 13 7.00 -6.11 -57.33
N SER A 14 7.85 -6.85 -56.60
CA SER A 14 8.74 -7.95 -57.07
C SER A 14 9.67 -8.36 -55.90
N ALA A 15 9.40 -9.42 -55.14
CA ALA A 15 9.65 -10.85 -55.42
C ALA A 15 11.14 -11.26 -55.49
N LEU A 16 11.62 -11.82 -54.37
CA LEU A 16 12.40 -13.07 -54.19
C LEU A 16 13.75 -13.31 -54.92
N GLN A 17 14.66 -13.95 -54.14
CA GLN A 17 15.85 -14.76 -54.49
C GLN A 17 17.22 -14.06 -54.63
N ASN A 18 18.12 -14.25 -53.66
CA ASN A 18 19.14 -15.33 -53.74
C ASN A 18 20.08 -15.41 -52.52
N ILE A 19 20.34 -16.65 -52.11
CA ILE A 19 21.33 -17.13 -51.15
C ILE A 19 22.71 -17.13 -51.83
N GLY A 20 23.78 -16.75 -51.11
CA GLY A 20 25.16 -16.94 -51.57
C GLY A 20 26.24 -16.39 -50.62
N LEU A 21 26.83 -17.29 -49.83
CA LEU A 21 28.17 -17.28 -49.21
C LEU A 21 29.25 -16.50 -50.03
N ALA A 22 30.36 -15.95 -49.51
CA ALA A 22 30.98 -15.91 -48.19
C ALA A 22 32.25 -15.02 -48.27
N LEU A 23 32.76 -14.65 -47.08
CA LEU A 23 34.19 -14.52 -46.71
C LEU A 23 34.99 -13.23 -47.03
N LEU A 24 35.64 -12.78 -45.95
CA LEU A 24 36.92 -12.08 -45.83
C LEU A 24 36.94 -10.54 -45.84
N SER A 25 36.80 -9.98 -44.63
CA SER A 25 37.82 -9.05 -44.13
C SER A 25 37.90 -9.13 -42.60
N ALA A 26 38.92 -9.87 -42.15
CA ALA A 26 39.39 -9.83 -40.77
C ALA A 26 39.95 -8.43 -40.48
N GLY A 27 39.21 -7.66 -39.69
CA GLY A 27 39.68 -6.45 -39.04
C GLY A 27 39.70 -6.69 -37.54
N VAL A 28 40.89 -6.90 -37.00
CA VAL A 28 41.16 -7.03 -35.57
C VAL A 28 40.75 -5.73 -34.87
N PHE A 29 39.60 -5.74 -34.19
CA PHE A 29 39.38 -4.92 -33.02
C PHE A 29 39.25 -5.87 -31.83
N GLN A 30 40.33 -5.96 -31.04
CA GLN A 30 40.25 -6.43 -29.66
C GLN A 30 39.39 -5.43 -28.88
N GLY A 31 38.08 -5.58 -28.98
CA GLY A 31 37.16 -5.06 -27.98
C GLY A 31 37.23 -5.97 -26.77
N ALA A 32 37.53 -5.42 -25.60
CA ALA A 32 37.46 -6.16 -24.35
C ALA A 32 36.06 -6.79 -24.22
N SER A 33 35.99 -8.13 -24.26
CA SER A 33 34.76 -8.87 -23.99
C SER A 33 34.31 -8.56 -22.56
N ARG A 34 33.28 -7.72 -22.40
CA ARG A 34 32.55 -7.62 -21.14
C ARG A 34 31.62 -8.83 -21.07
N ALA A 35 32.15 -9.97 -20.65
CA ALA A 35 31.40 -11.21 -20.48
C ALA A 35 30.13 -10.97 -19.65
N GLY A 36 28.96 -11.30 -20.22
CA GLY A 36 27.70 -11.37 -19.48
C GLY A 36 26.70 -10.21 -19.61
N ASN A 37 26.91 -9.28 -20.53
CA ASN A 37 25.84 -8.34 -20.92
C ASN A 37 24.98 -8.95 -22.05
N VAL A 38 23.65 -8.75 -22.04
CA VAL A 38 22.81 -9.16 -23.20
C VAL A 38 23.22 -8.35 -24.45
N PHE A 39 23.72 -7.12 -24.23
CA PHE A 39 24.07 -6.18 -25.28
C PHE A 39 25.56 -5.87 -25.29
N ALA A 40 26.14 -5.79 -26.50
CA ALA A 40 27.35 -5.01 -26.70
C ALA A 40 27.07 -3.55 -26.32
N ALA A 41 28.08 -2.79 -25.88
CA ALA A 41 27.91 -1.38 -25.45
C ALA A 41 27.29 -0.47 -26.53
N GLU A 42 27.27 -0.93 -27.78
CA GLU A 42 26.75 -0.23 -28.96
C GLU A 42 25.34 -0.72 -29.40
N GLU A 43 24.75 -1.72 -28.71
CA GLU A 43 23.50 -2.41 -29.11
C GLU A 43 22.47 -2.52 -27.97
N ILE A 44 22.44 -1.58 -27.01
CA ILE A 44 21.38 -1.56 -25.99
C ILE A 44 20.02 -1.36 -26.71
N PRO A 45 19.00 -2.20 -26.52
CA PRO A 45 17.73 -2.05 -27.20
C PRO A 45 17.09 -0.77 -26.70
N ALA A 46 16.43 -0.12 -27.64
CA ALA A 46 15.55 1.01 -27.38
C ALA A 46 14.25 0.59 -26.65
N PHE A 47 14.29 -0.29 -25.65
CA PHE A 47 13.09 -0.62 -24.90
C PHE A 47 12.95 0.30 -23.69
N ASP A 48 11.82 1.01 -23.61
CA ASP A 48 11.47 1.90 -22.51
C ASP A 48 10.91 1.11 -21.33
N ASP A 49 11.48 1.34 -20.14
CA ASP A 49 11.00 0.74 -18.89
C ASP A 49 10.32 1.85 -18.08
N SER A 50 9.01 1.69 -17.86
CA SER A 50 8.17 2.66 -17.17
C SER A 50 8.67 2.99 -15.76
N ARG A 51 9.39 2.07 -15.12
CA ARG A 51 9.92 2.24 -13.75
C ARG A 51 11.11 3.20 -13.67
N LEU A 52 11.74 3.50 -14.81
CA LEU A 52 12.82 4.50 -14.94
C LEU A 52 12.27 5.90 -15.27
N GLY A 53 10.97 6.03 -15.55
CA GLY A 53 10.31 7.30 -15.83
C GLY A 53 9.97 8.11 -14.57
N GLU A 54 9.13 9.12 -14.77
CA GLU A 54 8.64 9.99 -13.71
C GLU A 54 7.80 9.22 -12.69
N LEU A 55 8.01 9.52 -11.40
CA LEU A 55 7.26 8.91 -10.31
C LEU A 55 5.89 9.58 -10.15
N LYS A 56 4.88 8.77 -9.82
CA LYS A 56 3.55 9.28 -9.49
C LYS A 56 3.58 9.97 -8.13
N ASP A 57 3.00 11.16 -8.02
CA ASP A 57 2.86 11.87 -6.75
C ASP A 57 1.40 12.09 -6.35
N LEU A 58 1.19 12.70 -5.19
CA LEU A 58 -0.13 12.97 -4.62
C LEU A 58 -1.01 13.91 -5.46
N ASN A 59 -0.43 14.67 -6.39
CA ASN A 59 -1.13 15.58 -7.31
C ASN A 59 -1.34 14.97 -8.71
N GLY A 60 -0.97 13.70 -8.90
CA GLY A 60 -1.21 12.97 -10.14
C GLY A 60 -2.70 12.80 -10.46
N TYR A 61 -2.97 12.13 -11.58
CA TYR A 61 -4.33 11.75 -11.98
C TYR A 61 -4.67 10.34 -11.48
N PHE A 62 -5.83 10.21 -10.85
CA PHE A 62 -6.32 8.98 -10.20
C PHE A 62 -7.72 8.62 -10.69
N PRO A 63 -7.85 8.13 -11.94
CA PRO A 63 -9.13 7.69 -12.45
C PRO A 63 -9.59 6.41 -11.73
N PHE A 64 -10.89 6.16 -11.75
CA PHE A 64 -11.49 4.91 -11.32
C PHE A 64 -12.22 4.29 -12.50
N MET A 65 -11.98 3.01 -12.77
CA MET A 65 -12.72 2.26 -13.77
C MET A 65 -13.60 1.25 -13.03
N PRO A 66 -14.94 1.40 -13.10
CA PRO A 66 -15.85 0.42 -12.51
C PRO A 66 -15.61 -0.99 -13.06
N SER A 67 -15.62 -2.00 -12.19
CA SER A 67 -15.58 -3.40 -12.61
C SER A 67 -16.77 -3.76 -13.50
N GLU A 68 -16.58 -4.79 -14.34
CA GLU A 68 -17.59 -5.25 -15.30
C GLU A 68 -18.79 -5.95 -14.63
N SER A 69 -18.58 -6.55 -13.45
CA SER A 69 -19.61 -7.25 -12.68
C SER A 69 -19.41 -7.15 -11.17
N PRO A 70 -20.43 -7.49 -10.35
CA PRO A 70 -20.29 -7.55 -8.89
C PRO A 70 -19.23 -8.54 -8.41
N GLU A 71 -19.07 -9.68 -9.10
CA GLU A 71 -18.08 -10.72 -8.76
C GLU A 71 -16.66 -10.20 -9.01
N ALA A 72 -16.43 -9.57 -10.16
CA ALA A 72 -15.15 -8.93 -10.47
C ALA A 72 -14.84 -7.76 -9.51
N TRP A 73 -15.87 -7.06 -9.03
CA TRP A 73 -15.71 -6.05 -7.99
C TRP A 73 -15.39 -6.65 -6.63
N GLU A 74 -15.99 -7.77 -6.25
CA GLU A 74 -15.76 -8.40 -4.94
C GLU A 74 -14.27 -8.74 -4.76
N GLU A 75 -13.66 -9.41 -5.75
CA GLU A 75 -12.23 -9.73 -5.73
C GLU A 75 -11.35 -8.47 -5.62
N ARG A 76 -11.63 -7.45 -6.44
CA ARG A 76 -10.88 -6.19 -6.40
C ARG A 76 -11.09 -5.46 -5.07
N ALA A 77 -12.31 -5.43 -4.55
CA ALA A 77 -12.65 -4.75 -3.32
C ALA A 77 -11.98 -5.42 -2.11
N GLU A 78 -11.91 -6.74 -2.08
CA GLU A 78 -11.15 -7.47 -1.05
C GLU A 78 -9.66 -7.11 -1.08
N TYR A 79 -9.04 -7.07 -2.27
CA TYR A 79 -7.65 -6.67 -2.41
C TYR A 79 -7.43 -5.22 -1.92
N VAL A 80 -8.22 -4.25 -2.39
CA VAL A 80 -8.05 -2.84 -2.01
C VAL A 80 -8.33 -2.63 -0.52
N ARG A 81 -9.32 -3.32 0.08
CA ARG A 81 -9.54 -3.27 1.54
C ARG A 81 -8.34 -3.80 2.30
N ARG A 82 -7.75 -4.91 1.86
CA ARG A 82 -6.53 -5.46 2.46
C ARG A 82 -5.36 -4.49 2.30
N GLN A 83 -5.20 -3.88 1.13
CA GLN A 83 -4.19 -2.86 0.85
C GLN A 83 -4.31 -1.68 1.81
N ILE A 84 -5.51 -1.12 2.02
CA ILE A 84 -5.75 -0.04 2.98
C ILE A 84 -5.37 -0.50 4.40
N LYS A 85 -5.80 -1.69 4.84
CA LYS A 85 -5.49 -2.20 6.18
C LYS A 85 -4.00 -2.44 6.39
N VAL A 86 -3.29 -2.97 5.39
CA VAL A 86 -1.84 -3.19 5.41
C VAL A 86 -1.12 -1.84 5.45
N ALA A 87 -1.44 -0.90 4.55
CA ALA A 87 -0.84 0.44 4.51
C ALA A 87 -1.04 1.20 5.84
N ALA A 88 -2.24 1.11 6.43
CA ALA A 88 -2.55 1.69 7.73
C ALA A 88 -1.97 0.91 8.92
N GLY A 89 -1.30 -0.22 8.71
CA GLY A 89 -0.70 -1.00 9.79
C GLY A 89 -1.71 -1.73 10.70
N VAL A 90 -2.98 -1.84 10.29
CA VAL A 90 -4.08 -2.47 11.04
C VAL A 90 -4.50 -3.83 10.46
N TRP A 91 -3.64 -4.45 9.64
CA TRP A 91 -3.76 -5.85 9.21
C TRP A 91 -2.79 -6.76 9.99
N PRO A 92 -3.23 -7.92 10.50
CA PRO A 92 -4.63 -8.31 10.69
C PRO A 92 -5.36 -7.33 11.62
N GLU A 93 -6.68 -7.41 11.68
CA GLU A 93 -7.52 -6.48 12.45
C GLU A 93 -7.02 -6.34 13.91
N PRO A 94 -7.01 -5.12 14.49
CA PRO A 94 -6.61 -4.93 15.88
C PRO A 94 -7.46 -5.76 16.83
N GLU A 95 -6.86 -6.26 17.91
CA GLU A 95 -7.60 -7.02 18.93
C GLU A 95 -8.76 -6.19 19.51
N ASN A 96 -9.97 -6.75 19.48
CA ASN A 96 -11.15 -6.12 20.06
C ASN A 96 -11.12 -6.24 21.59
N THR A 97 -10.36 -5.37 22.23
CA THR A 97 -10.27 -5.28 23.69
C THR A 97 -11.36 -4.36 24.24
N LYS A 98 -11.75 -4.56 25.50
CA LYS A 98 -12.74 -3.68 26.16
C LYS A 98 -12.20 -2.25 26.24
N ILE A 99 -13.01 -1.27 25.82
CA ILE A 99 -12.68 0.15 25.90
C ILE A 99 -13.17 0.72 27.23
N ASN A 100 -12.24 1.26 28.02
CA ASN A 100 -12.55 1.95 29.27
C ASN A 100 -12.61 3.46 29.01
N ALA A 101 -13.76 3.93 28.52
CA ALA A 101 -13.96 5.35 28.26
C ALA A 101 -14.39 6.12 29.51
N THR A 102 -13.81 7.30 29.68
CA THR A 102 -14.25 8.28 30.68
C THR A 102 -15.15 9.29 30.02
N VAL A 103 -16.42 9.32 30.42
CA VAL A 103 -17.42 10.30 29.99
C VAL A 103 -17.70 11.24 31.17
N HIS A 104 -17.52 12.55 31.00
CA HIS A 104 -17.66 13.51 32.10
C HIS A 104 -18.03 14.92 31.63
N GLY A 105 -18.30 15.82 32.59
CA GLY A 105 -18.50 17.25 32.31
C GLY A 105 -19.71 17.54 31.45
N LYS A 106 -20.86 16.96 31.80
CA LYS A 106 -22.11 17.13 31.06
C LYS A 106 -22.56 18.59 31.05
N VAL A 107 -22.84 19.08 29.85
CA VAL A 107 -23.38 20.41 29.57
C VAL A 107 -24.75 20.26 28.92
N ASP A 108 -25.76 20.95 29.45
CA ASP A 108 -27.13 20.97 28.91
C ASP A 108 -27.30 22.17 27.96
N ARG A 109 -27.87 21.96 26.78
CA ARG A 109 -28.13 22.97 25.73
C ARG A 109 -29.57 22.87 25.22
N ASP A 110 -30.48 22.62 26.15
CA ASP A 110 -31.93 22.46 25.96
C ASP A 110 -32.34 21.29 25.07
N ASP A 111 -32.05 21.32 23.78
CA ASP A 111 -32.44 20.28 22.82
C ASP A 111 -31.48 19.07 22.82
N TYR A 112 -30.28 19.25 23.39
CA TYR A 112 -29.22 18.26 23.40
C TYR A 112 -28.31 18.44 24.62
N THR A 113 -27.50 17.43 24.90
CA THR A 113 -26.44 17.51 25.92
C THR A 113 -25.10 17.16 25.32
N VAL A 114 -24.03 17.73 25.85
CA VAL A 114 -22.65 17.46 25.40
C VAL A 114 -21.81 17.01 26.56
N GLU A 115 -21.06 15.93 26.36
CA GLU A 115 -20.15 15.36 27.35
C GLU A 115 -18.75 15.19 26.78
N LYS A 116 -17.75 15.38 27.63
CA LYS A 116 -16.34 15.16 27.32
C LYS A 116 -16.04 13.67 27.37
N VAL A 117 -15.26 13.18 26.41
CA VAL A 117 -14.91 11.77 26.32
C VAL A 117 -13.41 11.62 26.05
N PHE A 118 -12.77 10.72 26.79
CA PHE A 118 -11.47 10.20 26.38
C PHE A 118 -11.32 8.71 26.71
N PHE A 119 -10.49 8.02 25.92
CA PHE A 119 -10.05 6.64 26.16
C PHE A 119 -8.76 6.35 25.40
N GLU A 120 -8.08 5.24 25.75
CA GLU A 120 -6.92 4.77 24.99
C GLU A 120 -7.36 3.85 23.85
N SER A 121 -6.93 4.15 22.62
CA SER A 121 -7.06 3.23 21.48
C SER A 121 -5.96 2.16 21.49
N SER A 122 -4.80 2.51 22.06
CA SER A 122 -3.66 1.67 22.39
C SER A 122 -2.94 2.32 23.59
N PRO A 123 -2.19 1.59 24.44
CA PRO A 123 -1.54 2.19 25.61
C PRO A 123 -0.72 3.46 25.26
N GLY A 124 -1.06 4.59 25.88
CA GLY A 124 -0.48 5.92 25.63
C GLY A 124 -1.04 6.68 24.42
N LEU A 125 -1.80 6.03 23.53
CA LEU A 125 -2.46 6.65 22.39
C LEU A 125 -3.93 6.93 22.73
N PHE A 126 -4.28 8.21 22.83
CA PHE A 126 -5.61 8.63 23.28
C PHE A 126 -6.52 9.02 22.12
N VAL A 127 -7.79 8.69 22.27
CA VAL A 127 -8.92 9.31 21.56
C VAL A 127 -9.56 10.29 22.51
N THR A 128 -9.78 11.52 22.04
CA THR A 128 -10.44 12.60 22.78
C THR A 128 -11.54 13.20 21.93
N GLY A 129 -12.61 13.67 22.56
CA GLY A 129 -13.72 14.26 21.82
C GLY A 129 -14.90 14.66 22.70
N ASN A 130 -15.98 15.05 22.03
CA ASN A 130 -17.26 15.33 22.67
C ASN A 130 -18.38 14.47 22.11
N LEU A 131 -19.20 13.93 22.99
CA LEU A 131 -20.40 13.16 22.68
C LEU A 131 -21.63 14.04 22.84
N TYR A 132 -22.32 14.29 21.73
CA TYR A 132 -23.58 15.01 21.67
C TYR A 132 -24.72 13.99 21.73
N ARG A 133 -25.68 14.19 22.64
CA ARG A 133 -26.87 13.36 22.78
C ARG A 133 -28.14 14.17 22.55
N PRO A 134 -29.12 13.67 21.78
CA PRO A 134 -30.42 14.31 21.69
C PRO A 134 -31.14 14.27 23.04
N LYS A 135 -31.84 15.35 23.39
CA LYS A 135 -32.73 15.40 24.56
C LYS A 135 -34.19 15.25 24.13
N GLY A 136 -35.03 14.72 25.02
CA GLY A 136 -36.48 14.59 24.78
C GLY A 136 -36.88 13.53 23.75
N LYS A 137 -35.94 12.68 23.31
CA LYS A 137 -36.19 11.56 22.37
C LYS A 137 -35.89 10.23 23.05
N GLN A 138 -36.56 9.15 22.61
CA GLN A 138 -36.30 7.78 23.08
C GLN A 138 -35.37 7.05 22.12
N GLY A 139 -34.37 6.36 22.67
CA GLY A 139 -33.44 5.53 21.90
C GLY A 139 -34.00 4.15 21.52
N PRO A 140 -33.21 3.32 20.82
CA PRO A 140 -31.83 3.57 20.43
C PRO A 140 -31.71 4.64 19.33
N PHE A 141 -30.64 5.44 19.39
CA PHE A 141 -30.40 6.58 18.51
C PHE A 141 -29.48 6.19 17.35
N PRO A 142 -29.70 6.73 16.13
CA PRO A 142 -28.65 6.78 15.12
C PRO A 142 -27.38 7.42 15.69
N MET A 143 -26.21 6.92 15.31
CA MET A 143 -24.92 7.47 15.69
C MET A 143 -24.25 8.07 14.46
N VAL A 144 -23.68 9.27 14.55
CA VAL A 144 -22.81 9.85 13.52
C VAL A 144 -21.43 10.10 14.09
N LEU A 145 -20.44 9.38 13.57
CA LEU A 145 -19.02 9.67 13.80
C LEU A 145 -18.63 10.91 13.02
N SER A 146 -17.91 11.82 13.66
CA SER A 146 -17.63 13.14 13.11
C SER A 146 -16.14 13.51 13.26
N PRO A 147 -15.20 12.82 12.56
CA PRO A 147 -13.81 13.29 12.51
C PRO A 147 -13.74 14.69 11.88
N HIS A 148 -12.82 15.52 12.36
CA HIS A 148 -12.53 16.81 11.74
C HIS A 148 -11.30 16.74 10.83
N GLY A 149 -11.16 17.73 9.94
CA GLY A 149 -9.96 17.94 9.13
C GLY A 149 -9.02 18.97 9.75
N HIS A 150 -8.11 19.51 8.94
CA HIS A 150 -7.07 20.48 9.34
C HIS A 150 -7.60 21.90 9.62
N PHE A 151 -8.72 22.02 10.34
CA PHE A 151 -9.22 23.29 10.86
C PHE A 151 -8.30 23.79 11.98
N ALA A 152 -8.07 25.10 12.06
CA ALA A 152 -7.20 25.67 13.09
C ALA A 152 -7.69 25.28 14.48
N GLU A 153 -6.79 24.77 15.33
CA GLU A 153 -7.11 24.27 16.68
C GLU A 153 -8.15 23.13 16.73
N GLY A 154 -8.47 22.50 15.60
CA GLY A 154 -9.32 21.31 15.52
C GLY A 154 -10.72 21.56 16.06
N ARG A 155 -11.18 20.74 17.01
CA ARG A 155 -12.49 20.85 17.65
C ARG A 155 -12.77 22.21 18.33
N PHE A 156 -11.73 22.99 18.64
CA PHE A 156 -11.85 24.34 19.20
C PHE A 156 -11.94 25.45 18.12
N TYR A 157 -12.08 25.09 16.84
CA TYR A 157 -12.05 26.02 15.72
C TYR A 157 -13.06 27.17 15.88
N ASP A 158 -12.54 28.39 15.71
CA ASP A 158 -13.28 29.64 15.58
C ASP A 158 -12.82 30.31 14.28
N SER A 159 -13.74 30.52 13.33
CA SER A 159 -13.39 31.18 12.06
C SER A 159 -13.08 32.67 12.22
N GLY A 160 -13.51 33.29 13.32
CA GLY A 160 -13.49 34.72 13.56
C GLY A 160 -14.65 35.47 12.89
N GLU A 161 -15.01 36.62 13.47
CA GLU A 161 -16.17 37.44 13.07
C GLU A 161 -16.07 37.97 11.63
N GLN A 162 -14.87 38.38 11.21
CA GLN A 162 -14.67 38.92 9.86
C GLN A 162 -14.93 37.85 8.80
N ARG A 163 -14.44 36.63 9.03
CA ARG A 163 -14.61 35.52 8.10
C ARG A 163 -16.06 35.12 7.98
N VAL A 164 -16.77 34.93 9.10
CA VAL A 164 -18.19 34.53 9.04
C VAL A 164 -19.06 35.59 8.38
N LYS A 165 -18.81 36.89 8.60
CA LYS A 165 -19.52 37.97 7.90
C LYS A 165 -19.29 37.92 6.38
N ALA A 166 -18.07 37.62 5.95
CA ALA A 166 -17.74 37.42 4.54
C ALA A 166 -18.44 36.19 3.96
N ASP A 167 -18.45 35.07 4.69
CA ASP A 167 -19.09 33.82 4.27
C ASP A 167 -20.62 33.95 4.20
N ILE A 168 -21.26 34.70 5.11
CA ILE A 168 -22.68 35.04 5.03
C ILE A 168 -22.98 35.91 3.82
N LYS A 169 -22.17 36.97 3.59
CA LYS A 169 -22.33 37.83 2.42
C LYS A 169 -22.17 37.06 1.11
N ALA A 170 -21.29 36.05 1.09
CA ALA A 170 -21.09 35.18 -0.05
C ALA A 170 -22.19 34.11 -0.21
N GLY A 171 -23.07 33.92 0.78
CA GLY A 171 -24.08 32.86 0.80
C GLY A 171 -23.53 31.47 1.14
N ALA A 172 -22.28 31.38 1.60
CA ALA A 172 -21.68 30.14 2.09
C ALA A 172 -22.26 29.74 3.45
N GLU A 173 -22.50 30.73 4.31
CA GLU A 173 -23.11 30.56 5.63
C GLU A 173 -24.43 31.32 5.74
N LYS A 174 -25.31 30.87 6.62
CA LYS A 174 -26.61 31.51 6.85
C LYS A 174 -26.68 32.23 8.19
N TYR A 175 -25.98 31.71 9.18
CA TYR A 175 -26.07 32.16 10.56
C TYR A 175 -24.69 32.53 11.11
N GLU A 176 -24.63 33.54 11.98
CA GLU A 176 -23.37 34.07 12.50
C GLU A 176 -22.67 33.08 13.43
N ILE A 177 -23.40 32.44 14.34
CA ILE A 177 -22.79 31.47 15.25
C ILE A 177 -22.47 30.16 14.54
N GLY A 178 -23.43 29.63 13.77
CA GLY A 178 -23.25 28.42 12.97
C GLY A 178 -22.08 28.51 12.01
N GLY A 179 -21.92 29.65 11.32
CA GLY A 179 -20.82 29.87 10.40
C GLY A 179 -19.48 30.14 11.08
N ARG A 180 -19.48 30.69 12.31
CA ARG A 180 -18.26 30.91 13.10
C ARG A 180 -17.70 29.61 13.70
N TYR A 181 -18.58 28.70 14.09
CA TYR A 181 -18.25 27.41 14.71
C TYR A 181 -18.83 26.23 13.90
N PRO A 182 -18.44 26.05 12.62
CA PRO A 182 -19.10 25.10 11.71
C PRO A 182 -18.96 23.63 12.14
N LEU A 183 -17.90 23.29 12.87
CA LEU A 183 -17.71 21.94 13.42
C LEU A 183 -18.73 21.65 14.54
N GLN A 184 -19.02 22.63 15.40
CA GLN A 184 -20.07 22.51 16.41
C GLN A 184 -21.45 22.51 15.75
N ALA A 185 -21.70 23.43 14.80
CA ALA A 185 -22.97 23.56 14.09
C ALA A 185 -23.45 22.22 13.51
N ARG A 186 -22.54 21.49 12.86
CA ARG A 186 -22.80 20.14 12.33
C ARG A 186 -23.28 19.16 13.40
N CYS A 187 -22.57 19.10 14.52
CA CYS A 187 -22.87 18.17 15.60
C CYS A 187 -24.19 18.52 16.30
N VAL A 188 -24.42 19.82 16.53
CA VAL A 188 -25.62 20.35 17.16
C VAL A 188 -26.85 20.06 16.31
N GLN A 189 -26.80 20.33 15.01
CA GLN A 189 -27.95 20.11 14.15
C GLN A 189 -28.28 18.62 14.02
N LEU A 190 -27.28 17.74 13.89
CA LEU A 190 -27.49 16.28 13.92
C LEU A 190 -28.10 15.81 15.25
N ALA A 191 -27.67 16.37 16.38
CA ALA A 191 -28.27 16.09 17.69
C ALA A 191 -29.73 16.53 17.75
N ARG A 192 -30.06 17.74 17.28
CA ARG A 192 -31.45 18.22 17.15
C ARG A 192 -32.29 17.33 16.22
N MET A 193 -31.66 16.79 15.17
CA MET A 193 -32.28 15.81 14.27
C MET A 193 -32.52 14.44 14.92
N GLY A 194 -31.92 14.16 16.08
CA GLY A 194 -32.13 12.94 16.86
C GLY A 194 -31.02 11.90 16.73
N CYS A 195 -29.87 12.28 16.19
CA CYS A 195 -28.68 11.44 16.16
C CYS A 195 -27.82 11.70 17.41
N MET A 196 -27.23 10.66 17.99
CA MET A 196 -26.01 10.85 18.78
C MET A 196 -24.86 11.21 17.83
N VAL A 197 -23.96 12.08 18.26
CA VAL A 197 -22.78 12.46 17.46
C VAL A 197 -21.54 12.36 18.32
N PHE A 198 -20.53 11.65 17.85
CA PHE A 198 -19.21 11.67 18.47
C PHE A 198 -18.22 12.42 17.59
N HIS A 199 -17.87 13.64 18.02
CA HIS A 199 -16.87 14.48 17.38
C HIS A 199 -15.54 14.29 18.10
N TYR A 200 -14.60 13.64 17.42
CA TYR A 200 -13.31 13.25 17.99
C TYR A 200 -12.14 13.89 17.27
N ASP A 201 -11.05 14.02 18.01
CA ASP A 201 -9.88 14.79 17.60
C ASP A 201 -8.98 13.99 16.65
N MET A 202 -8.45 14.69 15.63
CA MET A 202 -7.26 14.23 14.91
C MET A 202 -6.06 14.19 15.87
N LEU A 203 -5.09 13.30 15.60
CA LEU A 203 -3.84 13.29 16.37
C LEU A 203 -3.13 14.63 16.22
N GLY A 204 -2.59 15.17 17.31
CA GLY A 204 -1.91 16.46 17.34
C GLY A 204 -2.82 17.69 17.32
N TYR A 205 -4.15 17.53 17.34
CA TYR A 205 -5.09 18.63 17.42
C TYR A 205 -5.87 18.62 18.75
N ALA A 206 -6.36 19.80 19.14
CA ALA A 206 -7.21 20.00 20.32
C ALA A 206 -6.63 19.29 21.56
N ASP A 207 -7.32 18.29 22.11
CA ASP A 207 -6.85 17.52 23.27
C ASP A 207 -6.11 16.22 22.88
N GLY A 208 -6.08 15.86 21.59
CA GLY A 208 -5.45 14.67 21.02
C GLY A 208 -3.94 14.77 20.85
N PHE A 209 -3.26 15.51 21.75
CA PHE A 209 -1.85 15.89 21.61
C PHE A 209 -0.84 14.88 22.18
N CYS A 210 -1.24 13.63 22.49
CA CYS A 210 -0.30 12.58 22.93
C CYS A 210 0.85 12.35 21.91
N LEU A 211 0.62 12.73 20.65
CA LEU A 211 1.65 13.01 19.66
C LEU A 211 1.44 14.46 19.20
N SER A 212 2.51 15.24 19.10
CA SER A 212 2.41 16.69 18.87
C SER A 212 1.88 17.05 17.48
N TYR A 213 1.29 18.25 17.37
CA TYR A 213 0.87 18.81 16.08
C TYR A 213 2.01 18.85 15.05
N ASP A 214 3.18 19.32 15.48
CA ASP A 214 4.31 19.49 14.59
C ASP A 214 4.84 18.14 14.09
N LEU A 215 4.85 17.11 14.94
CA LEU A 215 5.19 15.76 14.53
C LEU A 215 4.19 15.21 13.51
N ILE A 216 2.88 15.28 13.79
CA ILE A 216 1.89 14.62 12.94
C ILE A 216 1.65 15.37 11.62
N HIS A 217 1.66 16.70 11.63
CA HIS A 217 1.19 17.52 10.50
C HIS A 217 2.26 18.40 9.83
N ARG A 218 3.39 18.64 10.51
CA ARG A 218 4.48 19.49 10.01
C ARG A 218 5.82 18.78 9.88
N PHE A 219 5.88 17.47 10.09
CA PHE A 219 7.10 16.71 9.88
C PHE A 219 7.63 16.95 8.47
N SER A 220 8.93 17.27 8.41
CA SER A 220 9.59 17.61 7.15
C SER A 220 11.01 17.08 7.05
N LYS A 221 11.69 16.79 8.17
CA LYS A 221 13.08 16.35 8.22
C LYS A 221 13.23 15.07 9.01
N GLN A 222 14.01 14.14 8.47
CA GLN A 222 14.38 12.90 9.13
C GLN A 222 15.11 13.16 10.45
N ARG A 223 14.95 12.21 11.38
CA ARG A 223 15.55 12.19 12.72
C ARG A 223 16.48 10.98 12.81
N PRO A 224 17.72 11.02 12.29
CA PRO A 224 18.60 9.85 12.19
C PRO A 224 18.87 9.16 13.53
N GLU A 225 18.92 9.92 14.62
CA GLU A 225 19.04 9.45 15.99
C GLU A 225 17.84 8.60 16.45
N MET A 226 16.69 8.75 15.79
CA MET A 226 15.44 7.99 16.00
C MET A 226 15.13 7.03 14.84
N SER A 227 16.15 6.37 14.28
CA SER A 227 15.95 5.38 13.19
C SER A 227 16.70 4.06 13.40
N SER A 228 17.09 3.75 14.64
CA SER A 228 17.74 2.48 15.00
C SER A 228 16.74 1.46 15.55
N GLU A 229 17.04 0.17 15.50
CA GLU A 229 16.15 -0.90 16.00
C GLU A 229 15.67 -0.68 17.45
N LYS A 230 16.52 -0.09 18.30
CA LYS A 230 16.25 0.12 19.72
C LYS A 230 15.71 1.51 20.05
N ASN A 231 15.88 2.48 19.16
CA ASN A 231 15.46 3.85 19.35
C ASN A 231 14.92 4.39 18.03
N TRP A 232 13.59 4.39 17.88
CA TRP A 232 12.95 4.88 16.67
C TRP A 232 11.62 5.60 16.91
N GLY A 233 11.35 6.59 16.05
CA GLY A 233 10.13 7.40 16.05
C GLY A 233 9.33 7.26 14.75
N LEU A 234 8.21 7.97 14.64
CA LEU A 234 7.45 8.08 13.40
C LEU A 234 8.33 8.61 12.26
N PHE A 235 7.97 8.20 11.04
CA PHE A 235 8.64 8.56 9.78
C PHE A 235 10.05 8.00 9.58
N SER A 236 10.58 7.25 10.56
CA SER A 236 11.85 6.54 10.45
C SER A 236 11.75 5.26 9.61
N ALA A 237 12.89 4.72 9.18
CA ALA A 237 12.93 3.43 8.46
C ALA A 237 12.33 2.30 9.31
N GLN A 238 12.61 2.30 10.61
CA GLN A 238 12.09 1.29 11.54
C GLN A 238 10.57 1.37 11.72
N SER A 239 9.99 2.56 11.60
CA SER A 239 8.54 2.79 11.60
C SER A 239 7.89 2.24 10.32
N GLU A 240 8.49 2.53 9.15
CA GLU A 240 8.02 2.02 7.84
C GLU A 240 8.10 0.47 7.77
N LEU A 241 9.21 -0.12 8.22
CA LEU A 241 9.41 -1.56 8.29
C LEU A 241 8.37 -2.27 9.18
N ARG A 242 7.75 -1.54 10.11
CA ARG A 242 6.70 -2.03 11.02
C ARG A 242 5.30 -1.56 10.63
N LEU A 243 5.15 -0.81 9.54
CA LEU A 243 3.91 -0.17 9.09
C LEU A 243 3.22 0.64 10.19
N ILE A 244 4.01 1.33 11.02
CA ILE A 244 3.49 2.27 12.02
C ILE A 244 3.66 3.67 11.44
N ASN A 245 2.55 4.35 11.16
CA ASN A 245 2.54 5.66 10.52
C ASN A 245 1.35 6.50 11.01
N ALA A 246 1.39 7.82 10.76
CA ALA A 246 0.38 8.76 11.25
C ALA A 246 -1.05 8.43 10.78
N LEU A 247 -1.23 8.06 9.51
CA LEU A 247 -2.53 7.61 8.99
C LEU A 247 -3.03 6.37 9.72
N GLY A 248 -2.15 5.41 9.98
CA GLY A 248 -2.44 4.18 10.69
C GLY A 248 -2.88 4.41 12.13
N LEU A 249 -2.19 5.30 12.86
CA LEU A 249 -2.58 5.66 14.23
C LEU A 249 -3.94 6.37 14.28
N GLN A 250 -4.24 7.26 13.32
CA GLN A 250 -5.58 7.88 13.21
C GLN A 250 -6.67 6.88 12.82
N THR A 251 -6.33 5.93 11.96
CA THR A 251 -7.25 4.84 11.55
C THR A 251 -7.54 3.94 12.73
N LEU A 252 -6.54 3.59 13.54
CA LEU A 252 -6.73 2.86 14.80
C LEU A 252 -7.63 3.64 15.77
N ASN A 253 -7.40 4.95 15.97
CA ASN A 253 -8.29 5.80 16.77
C ASN A 253 -9.74 5.75 16.26
N SER A 254 -9.93 5.74 14.95
CA SER A 254 -11.25 5.68 14.31
C SER A 254 -11.92 4.31 14.47
N ILE A 255 -11.18 3.20 14.32
CA ILE A 255 -11.67 1.84 14.58
C ILE A 255 -12.11 1.70 16.04
N ARG A 256 -11.26 2.13 16.99
CA ARG A 256 -11.55 2.05 18.42
C ARG A 256 -12.70 2.97 18.83
N THR A 257 -12.84 4.11 18.16
CA THR A 257 -14.03 4.96 18.28
C THR A 257 -15.29 4.22 17.87
N LEU A 258 -15.27 3.55 16.71
CA LEU A 258 -16.40 2.76 16.23
C LEU A 258 -16.72 1.59 17.17
N ASP A 259 -15.72 0.89 17.69
CA ASP A 259 -15.88 -0.17 18.69
C ASP A 259 -16.58 0.35 19.96
N TRP A 260 -16.14 1.50 20.46
CA TRP A 260 -16.70 2.08 21.68
C TRP A 260 -18.15 2.52 21.48
N VAL A 261 -18.46 3.30 20.43
CA VAL A 261 -19.84 3.76 20.22
C VAL A 261 -20.78 2.60 19.94
N SER A 262 -20.31 1.55 19.25
CA SER A 262 -21.10 0.34 18.99
C SER A 262 -21.38 -0.47 20.26
N SER A 263 -20.63 -0.25 21.34
CA SER A 263 -20.85 -0.90 22.64
C SER A 263 -21.87 -0.17 23.53
N LEU A 264 -22.27 1.05 23.17
CA LEU A 264 -23.25 1.83 23.94
C LEU A 264 -24.66 1.31 23.66
N SER A 265 -25.40 0.93 24.70
CA SER A 265 -26.78 0.44 24.57
C SER A 265 -27.77 1.47 24.02
N GLU A 266 -27.39 2.74 24.04
CA GLU A 266 -28.17 3.86 23.48
C GLU A 266 -28.03 3.96 21.94
N VAL A 267 -27.05 3.29 21.32
CA VAL A 267 -26.78 3.39 19.88
C VAL A 267 -27.51 2.31 19.10
N ASP A 268 -28.13 2.70 18.00
CA ASP A 268 -28.72 1.79 17.03
C ASP A 268 -27.65 1.25 16.08
N PRO A 269 -27.31 -0.06 16.13
CA PRO A 269 -26.26 -0.63 15.30
C PRO A 269 -26.59 -0.65 13.80
N GLN A 270 -27.85 -0.43 13.41
CA GLN A 270 -28.25 -0.36 12.00
C GLN A 270 -28.14 1.05 11.41
N ARG A 271 -27.91 2.08 12.25
CA ARG A 271 -27.88 3.49 11.84
C ARG A 271 -26.62 4.18 12.36
N ILE A 272 -25.46 3.70 11.92
CA ILE A 272 -24.15 4.29 12.23
C ILE A 272 -23.60 4.98 10.98
N GLY A 273 -23.41 6.29 11.07
CA GLY A 273 -22.93 7.14 9.98
C GLY A 273 -21.57 7.71 10.27
N ILE A 274 -20.92 8.24 9.23
CA ILE A 274 -19.68 8.98 9.39
C ILE A 274 -19.62 10.17 8.44
N THR A 275 -19.11 11.31 8.93
CA THR A 275 -18.90 12.51 8.11
C THR A 275 -17.75 13.37 8.60
N GLY A 276 -16.99 13.93 7.66
CA GLY A 276 -15.86 14.81 7.93
C GLY A 276 -15.42 15.55 6.67
N ALA A 277 -14.73 16.68 6.83
CA ALA A 277 -14.22 17.47 5.70
C ALA A 277 -12.71 17.39 5.58
N SER A 278 -12.17 17.46 4.36
CA SER A 278 -10.72 17.51 4.10
C SER A 278 -10.02 16.27 4.68
N GLY A 279 -9.01 16.42 5.55
CA GLY A 279 -8.43 15.29 6.31
C GLY A 279 -9.44 14.49 7.16
N GLY A 280 -10.56 15.10 7.58
CA GLY A 280 -11.69 14.39 8.19
C GLY A 280 -12.50 13.59 7.16
N GLY A 281 -12.55 14.07 5.91
CA GLY A 281 -13.07 13.33 4.76
C GLY A 281 -12.20 12.12 4.45
N THR A 282 -10.88 12.26 4.51
CA THR A 282 -9.94 11.13 4.41
C THR A 282 -10.22 10.05 5.46
N GLN A 283 -10.33 10.43 6.73
CA GLN A 283 -10.71 9.49 7.80
C GLN A 283 -12.07 8.83 7.55
N THR A 284 -13.04 9.60 7.04
CA THR A 284 -14.40 9.14 6.74
C THR A 284 -14.41 7.99 5.73
N PHE A 285 -13.83 8.19 4.54
CA PHE A 285 -13.85 7.14 3.51
C PHE A 285 -12.88 6.00 3.80
N ILE A 286 -11.76 6.24 4.50
CA ILE A 286 -10.83 5.15 4.88
C ILE A 286 -11.50 4.21 5.89
N LEU A 287 -12.11 4.75 6.96
CA LEU A 287 -12.79 3.91 7.95
C LEU A 287 -13.97 3.16 7.32
N ALA A 288 -14.78 3.85 6.51
CA ALA A 288 -15.92 3.23 5.85
C ALA A 288 -15.49 2.13 4.87
N ALA A 289 -14.37 2.29 4.15
CA ALA A 289 -13.88 1.28 3.23
C ALA A 289 -13.54 -0.05 3.92
N ILE A 290 -13.01 0.00 5.15
CA ILE A 290 -12.49 -1.18 5.87
C ILE A 290 -13.44 -1.75 6.93
N ASP A 291 -14.51 -1.03 7.29
CA ASP A 291 -15.47 -1.43 8.31
C ASP A 291 -16.92 -1.27 7.83
N ASN A 292 -17.64 -2.41 7.80
CA ASN A 292 -19.02 -2.48 7.30
C ASN A 292 -20.08 -2.14 8.35
N ARG A 293 -19.71 -1.89 9.62
CA ARG A 293 -20.66 -1.42 10.65
C ARG A 293 -21.18 -0.03 10.36
N ILE A 294 -20.44 0.76 9.59
CA ILE A 294 -20.88 2.07 9.11
C ILE A 294 -21.89 1.85 7.99
N THR A 295 -23.11 2.37 8.15
CA THR A 295 -24.24 2.16 7.25
C THR A 295 -24.55 3.35 6.34
N ALA A 296 -23.99 4.55 6.59
CA ALA A 296 -24.11 5.71 5.71
C ALA A 296 -22.87 6.62 5.77
N VAL A 297 -22.34 7.07 4.63
CA VAL A 297 -21.02 7.73 4.54
C VAL A 297 -21.15 9.08 3.83
N PHE A 298 -20.61 10.13 4.45
CA PHE A 298 -20.63 11.48 3.87
C PHE A 298 -19.28 12.21 3.98
N PRO A 299 -18.27 11.93 3.12
CA PRO A 299 -17.05 12.73 3.05
C PRO A 299 -17.30 14.07 2.35
N ALA A 300 -16.81 15.15 2.92
CA ALA A 300 -16.88 16.49 2.34
C ALA A 300 -15.50 16.94 1.82
N VAL A 301 -15.48 17.55 0.64
CA VAL A 301 -14.34 18.28 0.05
C VAL A 301 -13.00 17.51 0.09
N MET A 302 -13.04 16.20 -0.21
CA MET A 302 -11.82 15.37 -0.26
C MET A 302 -11.78 14.35 -1.38
N VAL A 303 -12.88 13.65 -1.67
CA VAL A 303 -12.94 12.63 -2.73
C VAL A 303 -12.70 13.29 -4.09
N SER A 304 -11.62 12.91 -4.78
CA SER A 304 -11.24 13.49 -6.07
C SER A 304 -10.35 12.55 -6.89
N THR A 305 -10.29 12.80 -8.20
CA THR A 305 -9.31 12.21 -9.13
C THR A 305 -7.97 12.96 -9.16
N ALA A 306 -7.84 14.03 -8.38
CA ALA A 306 -6.68 14.93 -8.37
C ALA A 306 -5.90 14.78 -7.05
N MET A 307 -5.71 15.86 -6.27
CA MET A 307 -4.95 15.83 -5.02
C MET A 307 -5.50 14.77 -4.04
N GLN A 308 -4.64 13.85 -3.60
CA GLN A 308 -5.04 12.65 -2.85
C GLN A 308 -4.96 12.76 -1.32
N GLY A 309 -4.28 13.78 -0.80
CA GLY A 309 -4.05 14.04 0.62
C GLY A 309 -2.77 14.83 0.81
N GLY A 310 -2.85 16.07 1.32
CA GLY A 310 -1.69 16.94 1.42
C GLY A 310 -0.84 16.67 2.67
N CYS A 311 -1.46 16.17 3.73
CA CYS A 311 -0.81 15.95 5.01
C CYS A 311 -0.17 14.56 5.12
N THR A 312 0.87 14.47 5.94
CA THR A 312 1.50 13.22 6.41
C THR A 312 0.50 12.27 7.06
N CYS A 313 -0.56 12.79 7.69
CA CYS A 313 -1.60 11.98 8.33
C CYS A 313 -2.63 11.38 7.36
N GLU A 314 -2.57 11.74 6.06
CA GLU A 314 -3.47 11.28 5.00
C GLU A 314 -2.81 10.31 4.01
N ASN A 315 -1.55 9.97 4.26
CA ASN A 315 -0.70 9.20 3.38
C ASN A 315 0.01 8.10 4.17
N ALA A 316 0.23 6.98 3.51
CA ALA A 316 1.02 5.86 4.01
C ALA A 316 1.62 5.11 2.82
N THR A 317 2.74 4.43 3.02
CA THR A 317 3.31 3.52 2.03
C THR A 317 2.27 2.47 1.60
N TYR A 318 2.23 2.15 0.30
CA TYR A 318 1.29 1.27 -0.39
C TYR A 318 -0.14 1.79 -0.55
N LEU A 319 -0.54 2.88 0.12
CA LEU A 319 -1.96 3.25 0.21
C LEU A 319 -2.63 3.40 -1.16
N ARG A 320 -2.01 4.13 -2.10
CA ARG A 320 -2.59 4.52 -3.40
C ARG A 320 -1.75 4.05 -4.59
N VAL A 321 -1.06 2.92 -4.44
CA VAL A 321 -0.42 2.25 -5.59
C VAL A 321 -1.52 1.57 -6.41
N ASP A 322 -1.62 1.94 -7.69
CA ASP A 322 -2.66 1.47 -8.62
C ASP A 322 -4.11 1.64 -8.14
N THR A 323 -4.36 2.65 -7.30
CA THR A 323 -5.69 3.00 -6.77
C THR A 323 -5.74 4.48 -6.38
N GLY A 324 -6.88 4.98 -5.89
CA GLY A 324 -7.04 6.35 -5.43
C GLY A 324 -8.36 6.60 -4.70
N ASN A 325 -8.59 7.85 -4.28
CA ASN A 325 -9.70 8.23 -3.41
C ASN A 325 -11.09 7.95 -4.01
N ILE A 326 -11.24 7.91 -5.35
CA ILE A 326 -12.51 7.52 -5.99
C ILE A 326 -12.79 6.03 -5.77
N GLU A 327 -11.81 5.15 -5.97
CA GLU A 327 -11.99 3.70 -5.75
C GLU A 327 -12.20 3.39 -4.26
N PHE A 328 -11.54 4.14 -3.36
CA PHE A 328 -11.84 4.03 -1.92
C PHE A 328 -13.27 4.40 -1.58
N ALA A 329 -13.83 5.43 -2.24
CA ALA A 329 -15.23 5.77 -2.08
C ALA A 329 -16.15 4.69 -2.69
N ALA A 330 -15.75 4.04 -3.79
CA ALA A 330 -16.49 2.92 -4.38
C ALA A 330 -16.65 1.73 -3.41
N LEU A 331 -15.66 1.47 -2.53
CA LEU A 331 -15.72 0.42 -1.48
C LEU A 331 -16.89 0.58 -0.49
N VAL A 332 -17.55 1.74 -0.48
CA VAL A 332 -18.76 1.97 0.31
C VAL A 332 -19.94 1.18 -0.23
N ALA A 333 -20.01 0.95 -1.55
CA ALA A 333 -21.10 0.20 -2.18
C ALA A 333 -21.28 -1.19 -1.53
N PRO A 334 -22.54 -1.63 -1.30
CA PRO A 334 -23.79 -1.01 -1.72
C PRO A 334 -24.37 0.02 -0.72
N ARG A 335 -23.62 0.42 0.32
CA ARG A 335 -24.11 1.36 1.33
C ARG A 335 -24.23 2.78 0.75
N PRO A 336 -25.14 3.62 1.27
CA PRO A 336 -25.25 5.02 0.91
C PRO A 336 -23.95 5.82 1.03
N LEU A 337 -23.62 6.55 -0.04
CA LEU A 337 -22.48 7.46 -0.17
C LEU A 337 -22.97 8.83 -0.67
N GLY A 338 -22.90 9.84 0.20
CA GLY A 338 -23.05 11.25 -0.18
C GLY A 338 -21.70 11.95 -0.19
N MET A 339 -21.49 12.96 -1.04
CA MET A 339 -20.28 13.77 -0.99
C MET A 339 -20.47 15.21 -1.46
N THR A 340 -19.67 16.12 -0.94
CA THR A 340 -19.60 17.50 -1.46
C THR A 340 -18.22 17.83 -1.99
N ALA A 341 -18.19 18.77 -2.93
CA ALA A 341 -16.98 19.39 -3.48
C ALA A 341 -17.04 20.90 -3.36
N ALA A 342 -15.87 21.52 -3.40
CA ALA A 342 -15.67 22.96 -3.30
C ALA A 342 -14.68 23.44 -4.37
N ASN A 343 -14.43 24.76 -4.42
CA ASN A 343 -13.45 25.38 -5.32
C ASN A 343 -12.02 25.09 -4.86
N ASP A 344 -11.65 23.82 -4.96
CA ASP A 344 -10.37 23.22 -4.61
C ASP A 344 -10.09 22.02 -5.55
N TRP A 345 -9.27 21.06 -5.12
CA TRP A 345 -8.95 19.86 -5.88
C TRP A 345 -10.17 18.96 -6.19
N THR A 346 -11.29 19.13 -5.50
CA THR A 346 -12.54 18.39 -5.72
C THR A 346 -13.47 19.01 -6.75
N LYS A 347 -13.17 20.21 -7.28
CA LYS A 347 -14.07 20.97 -8.16
C LYS A 347 -14.53 20.21 -9.42
N GLU A 348 -13.76 19.21 -9.86
CA GLU A 348 -14.06 18.40 -11.04
C GLU A 348 -14.92 17.15 -10.73
N ILE A 349 -15.35 16.93 -9.47
CA ILE A 349 -16.00 15.67 -9.07
C ILE A 349 -17.25 15.35 -9.91
N GLU A 350 -18.03 16.37 -10.31
CA GLU A 350 -19.25 16.17 -11.11
C GLU A 350 -18.95 15.75 -12.55
N THR A 351 -17.73 15.98 -13.05
CA THR A 351 -17.30 15.61 -14.41
C THR A 351 -16.34 14.42 -14.45
N LYS A 352 -15.59 14.17 -13.36
CA LYS A 352 -14.64 13.07 -13.21
C LYS A 352 -14.73 12.49 -11.79
N GLY A 353 -14.95 11.20 -11.66
CA GLY A 353 -15.09 10.49 -10.39
C GLY A 353 -16.54 10.15 -10.03
N LEU A 354 -17.43 11.15 -9.91
CA LEU A 354 -18.85 10.88 -9.63
C LEU A 354 -19.58 10.12 -10.75
N PRO A 355 -19.34 10.40 -12.05
CA PRO A 355 -19.94 9.61 -13.13
C PRO A 355 -19.59 8.12 -13.05
N GLU A 356 -18.33 7.81 -12.76
CA GLU A 356 -17.82 6.44 -12.61
C GLU A 356 -18.37 5.78 -11.34
N LEU A 357 -18.48 6.52 -10.23
CA LEU A 357 -19.16 6.03 -9.03
C LEU A 357 -20.64 5.73 -9.30
N LYS A 358 -21.35 6.57 -10.06
CA LYS A 358 -22.75 6.31 -10.44
C LYS A 358 -22.88 5.06 -11.30
N GLN A 359 -21.97 4.83 -12.25
CA GLN A 359 -21.90 3.59 -13.02
C GLN A 359 -21.66 2.39 -12.10
N HIS A 360 -20.71 2.51 -11.18
CA HIS A 360 -20.37 1.46 -10.24
C HIS A 360 -21.55 1.10 -9.31
N PHE A 361 -22.21 2.08 -8.70
CA PHE A 361 -23.37 1.83 -7.85
C PHE A 361 -24.57 1.26 -8.62
N LYS A 362 -24.74 1.65 -9.89
CA LYS A 362 -25.72 1.03 -10.79
C LYS A 362 -25.37 -0.44 -11.07
N MET A 363 -24.10 -0.75 -11.34
CA MET A 363 -23.62 -2.12 -11.52
C MET A 363 -23.85 -2.96 -10.26
N MET A 364 -23.68 -2.37 -9.07
CA MET A 364 -23.98 -2.98 -7.78
C MET A 364 -25.48 -3.05 -7.43
N GLY A 365 -26.38 -2.62 -8.32
CA GLY A 365 -27.83 -2.72 -8.14
C GLY A 365 -28.46 -1.66 -7.23
N VAL A 366 -27.72 -0.59 -6.87
CA VAL A 366 -28.17 0.47 -5.94
C VAL A 366 -27.88 1.88 -6.47
N PRO A 367 -28.38 2.25 -7.67
CA PRO A 367 -28.03 3.52 -8.33
C PRO A 367 -28.40 4.77 -7.53
N GLU A 368 -29.38 4.69 -6.63
CA GLU A 368 -29.84 5.77 -5.76
C GLU A 368 -28.96 5.99 -4.50
N ASN A 369 -28.06 5.05 -4.21
CA ASN A 369 -27.21 5.11 -3.02
C ASN A 369 -25.93 5.94 -3.21
N VAL A 370 -25.78 6.67 -4.32
CA VAL A 370 -24.66 7.59 -4.51
C VAL A 370 -25.12 8.97 -4.99
N VAL A 371 -24.68 10.01 -4.27
CA VAL A 371 -24.94 11.41 -4.63
C VAL A 371 -23.71 12.27 -4.37
N GLY A 372 -23.46 13.23 -5.25
CA GLY A 372 -22.35 14.17 -5.11
C GLY A 372 -22.73 15.54 -5.63
N LYS A 373 -22.22 16.61 -5.02
CA LYS A 373 -22.45 17.97 -5.52
C LYS A 373 -21.26 18.89 -5.33
N TYR A 374 -20.92 19.65 -6.37
CA TYR A 374 -19.99 20.78 -6.28
C TYR A 374 -20.75 22.05 -5.88
N TYR A 375 -20.21 22.75 -4.88
CA TYR A 375 -20.64 24.08 -4.47
C TYR A 375 -19.50 25.07 -4.70
N PRO A 376 -19.73 26.21 -5.39
CA PRO A 376 -18.66 27.12 -5.83
C PRO A 376 -18.16 28.06 -4.71
N PHE A 377 -17.83 27.48 -3.56
CA PHE A 377 -17.24 28.17 -2.42
C PHE A 377 -15.79 27.69 -2.21
N PRO A 378 -14.91 28.47 -1.56
CA PRO A 378 -13.57 28.00 -1.17
C PRO A 378 -13.64 26.74 -0.29
N HIS A 379 -12.54 26.00 -0.14
CA HIS A 379 -12.46 24.78 0.68
C HIS A 379 -13.08 24.94 2.09
N ASN A 380 -14.20 24.24 2.37
CA ASN A 380 -14.99 24.40 3.61
C ASN A 380 -15.93 23.21 3.90
N TYR A 381 -16.66 23.28 5.03
CA TYR A 381 -17.87 22.49 5.27
C TYR A 381 -19.02 23.40 5.74
N ASN A 382 -19.44 24.27 4.83
CA ASN A 382 -20.34 25.38 5.09
C ASN A 382 -21.82 24.99 5.18
N TYR A 383 -22.71 25.93 5.51
CA TYR A 383 -24.16 25.72 5.63
C TYR A 383 -24.77 24.96 4.45
N VAL A 384 -24.42 25.35 3.21
CA VAL A 384 -24.99 24.71 2.00
C VAL A 384 -24.57 23.24 1.91
N SER A 385 -23.30 22.95 2.20
CA SER A 385 -22.77 21.58 2.23
C SER A 385 -23.35 20.78 3.39
N ARG A 386 -23.51 21.39 4.58
CA ARG A 386 -24.12 20.77 5.76
C ARG A 386 -25.60 20.44 5.52
N ALA A 387 -26.35 21.33 4.88
CA ALA A 387 -27.74 21.10 4.51
C ALA A 387 -27.93 19.84 3.66
N MET A 388 -27.08 19.65 2.64
CA MET A 388 -27.09 18.42 1.83
C MET A 388 -26.80 17.17 2.68
N MET A 389 -25.85 17.24 3.61
CA MET A 389 -25.55 16.14 4.52
C MET A 389 -26.70 15.84 5.49
N TYR A 390 -27.39 16.85 5.99
CA TYR A 390 -28.57 16.66 6.84
C TYR A 390 -29.69 15.94 6.08
N GLU A 391 -29.97 16.33 4.84
CA GLU A 391 -30.97 15.63 4.00
C GLU A 391 -30.56 14.17 3.76
N PHE A 392 -29.28 13.93 3.48
CA PHE A 392 -28.74 12.59 3.30
C PHE A 392 -28.98 11.68 4.52
N PHE A 393 -28.60 12.14 5.73
CA PHE A 393 -28.85 11.33 6.93
C PHE A 393 -30.35 11.24 7.28
N ASN A 394 -31.14 12.30 7.05
CA ASN A 394 -32.59 12.24 7.24
C ASN A 394 -33.24 11.12 6.40
N GLN A 395 -32.85 11.03 5.12
CA GLN A 395 -33.30 9.99 4.20
C GLN A 395 -32.82 8.60 4.65
N HIS A 396 -31.50 8.41 4.81
CA HIS A 396 -30.94 7.07 5.00
C HIS A 396 -31.12 6.51 6.42
N PHE A 397 -31.24 7.38 7.44
CA PHE A 397 -31.60 6.97 8.81
C PHE A 397 -33.10 7.03 9.10
N LYS A 398 -33.91 7.42 8.09
CA LYS A 398 -35.36 7.51 8.18
C LYS A 398 -35.79 8.34 9.39
N LEU A 399 -35.18 9.51 9.59
CA LEU A 399 -35.44 10.35 10.76
C LEU A 399 -36.84 10.99 10.72
N GLY A 400 -37.48 11.05 9.55
CA GLY A 400 -38.85 11.53 9.39
C GLY A 400 -38.99 13.05 9.53
N ILE A 401 -37.90 13.80 9.39
CA ILE A 401 -37.90 15.26 9.50
C ILE A 401 -38.38 15.86 8.18
N LYS A 402 -39.24 16.87 8.27
CA LYS A 402 -39.78 17.57 7.10
C LYS A 402 -38.66 18.37 6.40
N THR A 403 -38.45 18.06 5.12
CA THR A 403 -37.57 18.78 4.20
C THR A 403 -38.21 20.11 3.73
N PRO A 404 -37.45 21.19 3.49
CA PRO A 404 -35.99 21.28 3.69
C PRO A 404 -35.62 21.42 5.17
N ILE A 405 -34.56 20.73 5.57
CA ILE A 405 -33.95 20.87 6.89
C ILE A 405 -33.20 22.18 6.94
N ILE A 406 -33.65 23.07 7.81
CA ILE A 406 -33.01 24.36 8.05
C ILE A 406 -32.24 24.24 9.36
N GLU A 407 -30.92 24.40 9.29
CA GLU A 407 -30.07 24.53 10.48
C GLU A 407 -30.53 25.74 11.31
N ALA A 408 -30.42 25.64 12.63
CA ALA A 408 -30.64 26.77 13.53
C ALA A 408 -29.36 27.09 14.31
N ASP A 409 -29.20 28.36 14.69
CA ASP A 409 -28.12 28.78 15.57
C ASP A 409 -28.20 28.11 16.95
N PHE A 410 -27.12 28.22 17.72
CA PHE A 410 -26.95 27.58 19.01
C PHE A 410 -26.07 28.43 19.92
N GLU A 411 -26.01 28.07 21.21
CA GLU A 411 -25.05 28.63 22.14
C GLU A 411 -23.73 27.87 22.06
N PRO A 412 -22.62 28.50 21.62
CA PRO A 412 -21.33 27.84 21.51
C PRO A 412 -20.85 27.25 22.83
N LEU A 413 -20.22 26.09 22.77
CA LEU A 413 -19.43 25.60 23.88
C LEU A 413 -18.13 26.40 23.96
N THR A 414 -17.80 26.82 25.17
CA THR A 414 -16.48 27.40 25.49
C THR A 414 -15.39 26.34 25.34
N ARG A 415 -14.14 26.77 25.21
CA ARG A 415 -12.98 25.85 25.20
C ARG A 415 -12.93 25.00 26.47
N GLU A 416 -13.29 25.56 27.63
CA GLU A 416 -13.31 24.80 28.89
C GLU A 416 -14.40 23.71 28.88
N GLU A 417 -15.59 24.00 28.34
CA GLU A 417 -16.66 23.01 28.19
C GLU A 417 -16.31 21.91 27.17
N LEU A 418 -15.50 22.24 26.16
CA LEU A 418 -15.03 21.28 25.17
C LEU A 418 -13.85 20.44 25.69
N SER A 419 -12.89 21.04 26.41
CA SER A 419 -11.62 20.37 26.72
C SER A 419 -11.79 19.20 27.68
N VAL A 420 -11.27 18.03 27.30
CA VAL A 420 -11.44 16.78 28.07
C VAL A 420 -10.49 16.69 29.26
N TRP A 421 -9.35 17.36 29.18
CA TRP A 421 -8.34 17.41 30.22
C TRP A 421 -8.61 18.54 31.23
N ASN A 422 -8.38 18.26 32.50
CA ASN A 422 -8.51 19.24 33.59
C ASN A 422 -7.71 18.79 34.82
N LYS A 423 -7.87 19.48 35.96
CA LYS A 423 -7.18 19.13 37.21
C LYS A 423 -7.49 17.70 37.71
N LYS A 424 -8.70 17.19 37.45
CA LYS A 424 -9.13 15.83 37.83
C LYS A 424 -8.63 14.77 36.83
N TYR A 425 -8.60 15.12 35.54
CA TYR A 425 -8.14 14.26 34.44
C TYR A 425 -6.99 14.96 33.71
N PRO A 426 -5.74 14.87 34.21
CA PRO A 426 -4.61 15.50 33.56
C PRO A 426 -4.32 14.85 32.19
N GLY A 427 -3.89 15.65 31.22
CA GLY A 427 -3.53 15.17 29.89
C GLY A 427 -2.24 14.32 29.90
N PRO A 428 -2.05 13.47 28.88
CA PRO A 428 -0.86 12.62 28.77
C PRO A 428 0.39 13.45 28.42
N PRO A 429 1.60 12.94 28.72
CA PRO A 429 2.83 13.52 28.19
C PRO A 429 2.89 13.38 26.66
N SER A 430 3.62 14.29 26.00
CA SER A 430 3.69 14.41 24.54
C SER A 430 5.11 14.63 24.01
N ASP A 431 6.11 14.24 24.79
CA ASP A 431 7.54 14.33 24.44
C ASP A 431 8.00 13.14 23.58
N GLU A 432 9.24 13.19 23.09
CA GLU A 432 9.83 12.14 22.26
C GLU A 432 9.90 10.77 22.97
N GLN A 433 10.09 10.74 24.28
CA GLN A 433 10.08 9.49 25.05
C GLN A 433 8.67 8.86 25.05
N SER A 434 7.65 9.71 25.12
CA SER A 434 6.25 9.30 25.02
C SER A 434 5.92 8.78 23.62
N GLU A 435 6.41 9.45 22.56
CA GLU A 435 6.34 8.95 21.18
C GLU A 435 6.95 7.54 21.09
N ILE A 436 8.24 7.39 21.44
CA ILE A 436 8.95 6.11 21.37
C ILE A 436 8.17 5.03 22.12
N LYS A 437 7.70 5.32 23.34
CA LYS A 437 6.96 4.37 24.16
C LYS A 437 5.65 3.91 23.51
N ILE A 438 4.88 4.83 22.92
CA ILE A 438 3.64 4.52 22.21
C ILE A 438 3.94 3.59 21.03
N LEU A 439 4.87 3.98 20.16
CA LEU A 439 5.18 3.23 18.93
C LEU A 439 5.79 1.86 19.24
N HIS A 440 6.71 1.77 20.20
CA HIS A 440 7.30 0.49 20.60
C HIS A 440 6.30 -0.43 21.29
N THR A 441 5.32 0.11 22.00
CA THR A 441 4.25 -0.71 22.58
C THR A 441 3.34 -1.27 21.49
N LEU A 442 2.95 -0.44 20.53
CA LEU A 442 2.19 -0.90 19.36
C LEU A 442 2.96 -1.95 18.56
N ALA A 443 4.25 -1.72 18.29
CA ALA A 443 5.10 -2.67 17.58
C ALA A 443 5.20 -4.03 18.30
N ARG A 444 5.36 -4.03 19.63
CA ARG A 444 5.38 -5.28 20.42
C ARG A 444 4.05 -6.00 20.40
N ASN A 445 2.93 -5.28 20.46
CA ASN A 445 1.60 -5.87 20.39
C ASN A 445 1.34 -6.49 19.01
N ASN A 446 1.67 -5.76 17.93
CA ASN A 446 1.59 -6.29 16.56
C ASN A 446 2.48 -7.53 16.38
N ALA A 447 3.72 -7.50 16.90
CA ALA A 447 4.61 -8.65 16.82
C ALA A 447 4.06 -9.87 17.58
N LYS A 448 3.44 -9.67 18.75
CA LYS A 448 2.76 -10.75 19.49
C LYS A 448 1.58 -11.31 18.71
N GLN A 449 0.78 -10.45 18.08
CA GLN A 449 -0.36 -10.86 17.26
C GLN A 449 0.10 -11.74 16.09
N ILE A 450 1.12 -11.32 15.35
CA ILE A 450 1.70 -12.10 14.25
C ILE A 450 2.35 -13.40 14.77
N GLN A 451 3.05 -13.36 15.90
CA GLN A 451 3.62 -14.56 16.52
C GLN A 451 2.53 -15.56 16.94
N GLY A 452 1.36 -15.08 17.39
CA GLY A 452 0.21 -15.91 17.72
C GLY A 452 -0.34 -16.71 16.53
N LEU A 453 0.00 -16.32 15.30
CA LEU A 453 -0.37 -17.04 14.08
C LEU A 453 0.62 -18.16 13.70
N THR A 454 1.64 -18.43 14.52
CA THR A 454 2.61 -19.50 14.24
C THR A 454 1.88 -20.83 13.99
N PRO A 455 2.04 -21.45 12.80
CA PRO A 455 1.31 -22.66 12.45
C PRO A 455 1.63 -23.84 13.37
N HIS A 456 0.63 -24.64 13.70
CA HIS A 456 0.78 -25.90 14.45
C HIS A 456 0.00 -27.06 13.83
N ASP A 457 -0.82 -26.78 12.82
CA ASP A 457 -1.58 -27.73 12.01
C ASP A 457 -1.95 -27.11 10.66
N GLN A 458 -2.58 -27.88 9.76
CA GLN A 458 -2.96 -27.39 8.42
C GLN A 458 -3.93 -26.20 8.46
N LYS A 459 -4.81 -26.13 9.48
CA LYS A 459 -5.81 -25.06 9.60
C LYS A 459 -5.16 -23.74 10.00
N SER A 460 -4.30 -23.76 11.01
CA SER A 460 -3.51 -22.60 11.43
C SER A 460 -2.51 -22.16 10.37
N LEU A 461 -1.96 -23.09 9.58
CA LEU A 461 -1.16 -22.77 8.40
C LEU A 461 -1.96 -22.01 7.32
N ALA A 462 -3.19 -22.45 7.03
CA ALA A 462 -4.07 -21.74 6.09
C ALA A 462 -4.38 -20.32 6.57
N GLU A 463 -4.62 -20.14 7.87
CA GLU A 463 -4.82 -18.80 8.46
C GLU A 463 -3.55 -17.94 8.42
N TYR A 464 -2.38 -18.53 8.71
CA TYR A 464 -1.10 -17.85 8.58
C TYR A 464 -0.83 -17.39 7.15
N ARG A 465 -1.09 -18.24 6.14
CA ARG A 465 -1.01 -17.87 4.72
C ARG A 465 -2.00 -16.76 4.37
N ARG A 466 -3.26 -16.84 4.84
CA ARG A 466 -4.27 -15.80 4.61
C ARG A 466 -3.84 -14.44 5.15
N VAL A 467 -3.26 -14.40 6.36
CA VAL A 467 -2.87 -13.15 7.02
C VAL A 467 -1.49 -12.68 6.56
N VAL A 468 -0.45 -13.48 6.76
CA VAL A 468 0.95 -13.10 6.50
C VAL A 468 1.24 -13.16 5.00
N GLY A 469 0.82 -14.23 4.32
CA GLY A 469 0.91 -14.31 2.85
C GLY A 469 0.09 -13.21 2.17
N GLY A 470 -1.15 -12.98 2.61
CA GLY A 470 -1.98 -11.88 2.12
C GLY A 470 -1.40 -10.49 2.34
N ALA A 471 -0.54 -10.30 3.36
CA ALA A 471 0.20 -9.06 3.54
C ALA A 471 1.39 -8.95 2.55
N PHE A 472 2.11 -10.05 2.32
CA PHE A 472 3.19 -10.08 1.33
C PHE A 472 2.67 -9.88 -0.10
N GLU A 473 1.46 -10.34 -0.43
CA GLU A 473 0.76 -10.01 -1.68
C GLU A 473 0.63 -8.50 -1.88
N VAL A 474 0.28 -7.73 -0.83
CA VAL A 474 0.22 -6.25 -0.90
C VAL A 474 1.61 -5.62 -1.01
N LEU A 475 2.58 -6.14 -0.27
CA LEU A 475 3.97 -5.66 -0.28
C LEU A 475 4.65 -5.84 -1.65
N VAL A 476 4.37 -6.95 -2.34
CA VAL A 476 4.75 -7.17 -3.75
C VAL A 476 3.87 -6.30 -4.64
N GLY A 477 2.55 -6.32 -4.42
CA GLY A 477 1.59 -5.38 -4.96
C GLY A 477 1.03 -5.73 -6.34
N ARG A 478 1.29 -6.93 -6.85
CA ARG A 478 0.70 -7.45 -8.09
C ARG A 478 0.72 -8.99 -8.12
N PRO A 479 -0.22 -9.65 -8.83
CA PRO A 479 -0.20 -11.09 -9.00
C PRO A 479 0.93 -11.54 -9.94
N LEU A 480 1.09 -12.87 -10.10
CA LEU A 480 1.94 -13.44 -11.15
C LEU A 480 1.41 -12.99 -12.53
N PRO A 481 2.26 -12.48 -13.44
CA PRO A 481 1.82 -12.08 -14.78
C PRO A 481 1.15 -13.23 -15.54
N ALA A 482 0.10 -12.93 -16.32
CA ALA A 482 -0.48 -13.90 -17.24
C ALA A 482 0.43 -14.10 -18.46
N ALA A 483 0.26 -15.22 -19.19
CA ALA A 483 1.02 -15.47 -20.42
C ALA A 483 0.87 -14.32 -21.44
N ASP A 484 -0.36 -13.82 -21.61
CA ASP A 484 -0.66 -12.75 -22.58
C ASP A 484 -0.08 -11.38 -22.18
N ASP A 485 0.28 -11.19 -20.91
CA ASP A 485 0.95 -9.97 -20.43
C ASP A 485 2.40 -9.92 -20.92
N LEU A 486 3.01 -11.07 -21.21
CA LEU A 486 4.44 -11.19 -21.52
C LEU A 486 4.70 -11.36 -23.02
N GLU A 487 5.80 -10.77 -23.47
CA GLU A 487 6.35 -10.94 -24.81
C GLU A 487 7.87 -11.10 -24.69
N ALA A 488 8.44 -12.12 -25.32
CA ALA A 488 9.88 -12.37 -25.27
C ALA A 488 10.53 -12.03 -26.60
N GLU A 489 11.52 -11.13 -26.56
CA GLU A 489 12.36 -10.80 -27.71
C GLU A 489 13.73 -11.44 -27.51
N GLN A 490 14.08 -12.42 -28.36
CA GLN A 490 15.42 -12.99 -28.37
C GLN A 490 16.38 -12.03 -29.07
N ILE A 491 17.42 -11.61 -28.36
CA ILE A 491 18.41 -10.64 -28.84
C ILE A 491 19.57 -11.33 -29.52
N SER A 492 20.09 -12.39 -28.89
CA SER A 492 21.23 -13.14 -29.38
C SER A 492 21.08 -14.61 -29.05
N GLU A 493 21.68 -15.46 -29.88
CA GLU A 493 21.81 -16.89 -29.66
C GLU A 493 23.20 -17.33 -30.12
N GLU A 494 23.86 -18.11 -29.27
CA GLU A 494 25.17 -18.68 -29.49
C GLU A 494 25.12 -20.17 -29.17
N GLU A 495 25.55 -20.98 -30.14
CA GLU A 495 25.70 -22.42 -29.96
C GLU A 495 27.05 -22.68 -29.27
N LYS A 496 27.00 -23.22 -28.06
CA LYS A 496 28.18 -23.59 -27.26
C LYS A 496 28.30 -25.11 -27.23
N GLN A 497 29.46 -25.61 -26.83
CA GLN A 497 29.64 -27.06 -26.72
C GLN A 497 28.73 -27.63 -25.61
N GLY A 498 27.69 -28.37 -26.00
CA GLY A 498 26.78 -29.09 -25.10
C GLY A 498 25.53 -28.30 -24.68
N PHE A 499 25.39 -27.03 -25.07
CA PHE A 499 24.23 -26.21 -24.75
C PHE A 499 24.10 -25.02 -25.71
N ARG A 500 22.88 -24.50 -25.83
CA ARG A 500 22.59 -23.21 -26.47
C ARG A 500 22.51 -22.12 -25.43
N GLN A 501 23.18 -21.00 -25.68
CA GLN A 501 23.09 -19.79 -24.88
C GLN A 501 22.29 -18.75 -25.65
N TYR A 502 21.25 -18.19 -25.07
CA TYR A 502 20.51 -17.11 -25.70
C TYR A 502 20.12 -16.04 -24.70
N SER A 503 20.21 -14.79 -25.16
CA SER A 503 19.85 -13.63 -24.36
C SER A 503 18.49 -13.12 -24.80
N THR A 504 17.62 -12.83 -23.83
CA THR A 504 16.22 -12.50 -24.08
C THR A 504 15.81 -11.29 -23.27
N LEU A 505 15.02 -10.41 -23.89
CA LEU A 505 14.32 -9.35 -23.20
C LEU A 505 12.85 -9.76 -23.01
N ILE A 506 12.46 -10.04 -21.77
CA ILE A 506 11.07 -10.37 -21.42
C ILE A 506 10.33 -9.07 -21.13
N LYS A 507 9.42 -8.67 -22.01
CA LYS A 507 8.61 -7.45 -21.92
C LYS A 507 7.28 -7.75 -21.25
N ASN A 508 6.94 -7.00 -20.21
CA ASN A 508 5.63 -7.00 -19.61
C ASN A 508 4.81 -5.84 -20.18
N LYS A 509 3.93 -6.14 -21.13
CA LYS A 509 3.14 -5.15 -21.87
C LYS A 509 2.12 -4.42 -20.99
N ARG A 510 1.62 -5.09 -19.96
CA ARG A 510 0.63 -4.53 -19.03
C ARG A 510 1.21 -3.36 -18.23
N TYR A 511 2.47 -3.47 -17.83
CA TYR A 511 3.14 -2.46 -16.98
C TYR A 511 4.20 -1.63 -17.72
N GLY A 512 4.52 -1.97 -18.97
CA GLY A 512 5.56 -1.31 -19.76
C GLY A 512 6.94 -1.50 -19.15
N GLU A 513 7.24 -2.72 -18.69
CA GLU A 513 8.50 -3.08 -18.03
C GLU A 513 9.26 -4.11 -18.86
N ALA A 514 10.58 -4.20 -18.69
CA ALA A 514 11.36 -5.29 -19.28
C ALA A 514 12.29 -5.93 -18.27
N THR A 515 12.56 -7.22 -18.48
CA THR A 515 13.49 -8.01 -17.68
C THR A 515 14.50 -8.67 -18.61
N PRO A 516 15.76 -8.20 -18.63
CA PRO A 516 16.85 -8.85 -19.35
C PRO A 516 17.22 -10.18 -18.70
N ALA A 517 17.28 -11.23 -19.50
CA ALA A 517 17.60 -12.59 -19.04
C ALA A 517 18.60 -13.28 -19.97
N LEU A 518 19.39 -14.18 -19.39
CA LEU A 518 20.31 -15.09 -20.08
C LEU A 518 19.86 -16.52 -19.81
N PHE A 519 19.58 -17.26 -20.87
CA PHE A 519 19.17 -18.66 -20.80
C PHE A 519 20.28 -19.58 -21.32
N LEU A 520 20.51 -20.66 -20.59
CA LEU A 520 21.42 -21.74 -20.91
C LEU A 520 20.58 -23.01 -21.05
N LEU A 521 20.39 -23.48 -22.29
CA LEU A 521 19.57 -24.64 -22.62
C LEU A 521 20.47 -25.81 -23.07
N PRO A 522 20.64 -26.85 -22.25
CA PRO A 522 21.44 -28.03 -22.61
C PRO A 522 20.89 -28.76 -23.83
N ASP A 523 21.77 -29.35 -24.64
CA ASP A 523 21.37 -30.13 -25.82
C ASP A 523 20.55 -31.37 -25.43
N GLN A 524 20.83 -31.93 -24.24
CA GLN A 524 20.10 -33.03 -23.63
C GLN A 524 19.29 -32.53 -22.44
N TRP A 525 18.34 -31.63 -22.71
CA TRP A 525 17.51 -31.01 -21.68
C TRP A 525 16.60 -32.03 -20.97
N ASN A 526 16.68 -32.07 -19.64
CA ASN A 526 15.92 -32.97 -18.77
C ASN A 526 14.55 -32.39 -18.33
N GLN A 527 14.07 -31.34 -19.01
CA GLN A 527 12.83 -30.61 -18.72
C GLN A 527 12.80 -29.84 -17.38
N LYS A 528 13.94 -29.70 -16.71
CA LYS A 528 14.08 -28.90 -15.49
C LYS A 528 14.69 -27.54 -15.79
N VAL A 529 14.26 -26.53 -15.04
CA VAL A 529 14.79 -25.16 -15.10
C VAL A 529 15.21 -24.73 -13.71
N VAL A 530 16.39 -24.14 -13.59
CA VAL A 530 16.85 -23.41 -12.40
C VAL A 530 16.96 -21.94 -12.76
N ILE A 531 16.15 -21.11 -12.13
CA ILE A 531 16.34 -19.65 -12.16
C ILE A 531 17.38 -19.33 -11.08
N TRP A 532 18.51 -18.74 -11.48
CA TRP A 532 19.65 -18.47 -10.62
C TRP A 532 19.83 -16.98 -10.43
N LEU A 533 19.64 -16.52 -9.18
CA LEU A 533 19.75 -15.12 -8.78
C LEU A 533 21.10 -14.85 -8.12
N ASP A 534 21.85 -13.91 -8.67
CA ASP A 534 23.15 -13.47 -8.15
C ASP A 534 23.14 -11.95 -7.92
N ASP A 535 23.93 -11.47 -6.97
CA ASP A 535 24.05 -10.03 -6.70
C ASP A 535 24.69 -9.26 -7.88
N LYS A 536 25.38 -9.96 -8.78
CA LYS A 536 25.89 -9.44 -10.08
C LYS A 536 24.87 -9.54 -11.21
N GLY A 537 23.65 -9.98 -10.95
CA GLY A 537 22.64 -10.25 -11.97
C GLY A 537 23.00 -11.46 -12.83
N LYS A 538 22.56 -11.48 -14.08
CA LYS A 538 22.80 -12.62 -15.00
C LYS A 538 24.29 -12.86 -15.28
N ALA A 539 25.14 -11.84 -15.11
CA ALA A 539 26.60 -11.98 -15.25
C ALA A 539 27.20 -12.92 -14.21
N GLY A 540 26.50 -13.20 -13.09
CA GLY A 540 26.91 -14.21 -12.10
C GLY A 540 26.97 -15.63 -12.66
N LEU A 541 26.37 -15.90 -13.82
CA LEU A 541 26.45 -17.20 -14.48
C LEU A 541 27.81 -17.47 -15.13
N LEU A 542 28.58 -16.42 -15.38
CA LEU A 542 29.77 -16.44 -16.23
C LEU A 542 31.02 -16.00 -15.47
N LYS A 543 32.16 -16.53 -15.88
CA LYS A 543 33.48 -16.02 -15.52
C LYS A 543 33.84 -14.83 -16.43
N GLN A 544 34.93 -14.15 -16.09
CA GLN A 544 35.42 -13.01 -16.89
C GLN A 544 35.78 -13.38 -18.33
N ASP A 545 36.15 -14.63 -18.59
CA ASP A 545 36.46 -15.14 -19.94
C ASP A 545 35.21 -15.58 -20.72
N GLY A 546 34.02 -15.43 -20.15
CA GLY A 546 32.74 -15.84 -20.75
C GLY A 546 32.40 -17.32 -20.59
N SER A 547 33.25 -18.13 -19.96
CA SER A 547 32.92 -19.52 -19.62
C SER A 547 31.95 -19.59 -18.43
N LEU A 548 31.17 -20.68 -18.31
CA LEU A 548 30.27 -20.87 -17.18
C LEU A 548 31.05 -20.97 -15.86
N THR A 549 30.47 -20.44 -14.77
CA THR A 549 30.98 -20.71 -13.42
C THR A 549 30.80 -22.20 -13.09
N ALA A 550 31.62 -22.74 -12.17
CA ALA A 550 31.61 -24.17 -11.87
C ALA A 550 30.22 -24.71 -11.43
N PRO A 551 29.45 -24.03 -10.55
CA PRO A 551 28.11 -24.49 -10.19
C PRO A 551 27.15 -24.54 -11.39
N ILE A 552 27.20 -23.54 -12.26
CA ILE A 552 26.33 -23.42 -13.43
C ILE A 552 26.68 -24.48 -14.49
N GLN A 553 27.97 -24.69 -14.75
CA GLN A 553 28.43 -25.75 -15.65
C GLN A 553 27.88 -27.12 -15.21
N ARG A 554 27.91 -27.42 -13.91
CA ARG A 554 27.40 -28.69 -13.37
C ARG A 554 25.90 -28.88 -13.57
N LEU A 555 25.11 -27.81 -13.48
CA LEU A 555 23.67 -27.87 -13.77
C LEU A 555 23.42 -28.15 -15.26
N VAL A 556 24.14 -27.44 -16.13
CA VAL A 556 24.06 -27.61 -17.59
C VAL A 556 24.50 -29.01 -18.03
N ASP A 557 25.62 -29.52 -17.51
CA ASP A 557 26.14 -30.87 -17.78
C ASP A 557 25.16 -31.97 -17.34
N ALA A 558 24.36 -31.72 -16.30
CA ALA A 558 23.31 -32.61 -15.84
C ALA A 558 22.00 -32.50 -16.66
N GLY A 559 22.00 -31.72 -17.74
CA GLY A 559 20.84 -31.50 -18.60
C GLY A 559 19.82 -30.51 -18.06
N THR A 560 20.12 -29.76 -17.00
CA THR A 560 19.20 -28.77 -16.42
C THR A 560 19.38 -27.41 -17.07
N ALA A 561 18.29 -26.80 -17.56
CA ALA A 561 18.34 -25.44 -18.08
C ALA A 561 18.55 -24.43 -16.95
N VAL A 562 19.32 -23.38 -17.21
CA VAL A 562 19.61 -22.34 -16.23
C VAL A 562 19.25 -20.97 -16.81
N ALA A 563 18.51 -20.18 -16.04
CA ALA A 563 18.16 -18.81 -16.39
C ALA A 563 18.74 -17.84 -15.35
N GLY A 564 19.50 -16.85 -15.80
CA GLY A 564 19.92 -15.70 -15.00
C GLY A 564 19.19 -14.45 -15.47
N LEU A 565 18.99 -13.47 -14.59
CA LEU A 565 18.34 -12.21 -14.96
C LEU A 565 19.01 -11.03 -14.26
N ASP A 566 18.81 -9.85 -14.84
CA ASP A 566 19.03 -8.60 -14.16
C ASP A 566 17.71 -8.07 -13.64
N VAL A 567 17.60 -7.90 -12.32
CA VAL A 567 16.49 -7.12 -11.75
C VAL A 567 16.79 -5.62 -11.88
N LEU A 568 15.78 -4.78 -11.69
CA LEU A 568 15.93 -3.32 -11.73
C LEU A 568 17.19 -2.84 -10.96
N TYR A 569 18.04 -2.07 -11.64
CA TYR A 569 19.34 -1.56 -11.19
C TYR A 569 20.49 -2.60 -11.10
N GLN A 570 20.36 -3.77 -11.72
CA GLN A 570 21.47 -4.70 -11.99
C GLN A 570 21.83 -4.76 -13.49
N GLY A 571 23.06 -5.19 -13.79
CA GLY A 571 23.55 -5.51 -15.14
C GLY A 571 23.15 -4.50 -16.23
N ASP A 572 22.33 -4.92 -17.20
CA ASP A 572 21.97 -4.10 -18.36
C ASP A 572 21.19 -2.83 -17.99
N PHE A 573 20.46 -2.82 -16.86
CA PHE A 573 19.84 -1.58 -16.38
C PHE A 573 20.88 -0.50 -16.11
N ASN A 574 22.05 -0.86 -15.57
CA ASN A 574 23.14 0.08 -15.29
C ASN A 574 23.77 0.66 -16.55
N GLN A 575 23.62 0.00 -17.70
CA GLN A 575 24.05 0.53 -18.99
C GLN A 575 23.09 1.62 -19.50
N LYS A 576 21.79 1.47 -19.23
CA LYS A 576 20.76 2.47 -19.58
C LYS A 576 20.77 3.66 -18.61
N GLN A 577 20.77 3.37 -17.32
CA GLN A 577 20.81 4.36 -16.26
C GLN A 577 21.54 3.76 -15.05
N PRO A 578 22.63 4.38 -14.57
CA PRO A 578 23.31 3.91 -13.37
C PRO A 578 22.34 3.78 -12.20
N ALA A 579 22.46 2.69 -11.43
CA ALA A 579 21.73 2.50 -10.19
C ALA A 579 21.84 3.77 -9.31
N PRO A 580 20.71 4.29 -8.80
CA PRO A 580 20.78 5.41 -7.86
C PRO A 580 21.45 4.95 -6.56
N THR A 581 22.09 5.87 -5.83
CA THR A 581 22.67 5.56 -4.52
C THR A 581 21.64 5.54 -3.40
N GLU A 582 20.48 6.15 -3.64
CA GLU A 582 19.38 6.29 -2.71
C GLU A 582 18.05 6.05 -3.43
N MET A 583 17.02 5.66 -2.68
CA MET A 583 15.68 5.48 -3.20
C MET A 583 15.22 6.74 -3.95
N PRO A 584 14.77 6.59 -5.22
CA PRO A 584 14.11 7.66 -5.96
C PRO A 584 12.90 8.17 -5.18
N VAL A 585 12.71 9.48 -5.14
CA VAL A 585 11.61 10.12 -4.44
C VAL A 585 10.94 11.15 -5.33
N VAL A 586 9.64 11.38 -5.12
CA VAL A 586 8.95 12.51 -5.76
C VAL A 586 9.47 13.83 -5.20
N LYS A 587 9.31 14.90 -5.97
CA LYS A 587 9.66 16.25 -5.50
C LYS A 587 8.70 16.68 -4.39
N ASN A 588 9.16 16.61 -3.15
CA ASN A 588 8.41 17.07 -1.98
C ASN A 588 9.37 17.66 -0.93
N PRO A 589 9.08 18.81 -0.32
CA PRO A 589 9.95 19.39 0.72
C PRO A 589 9.98 18.57 2.02
N ARG A 590 9.06 17.62 2.20
CA ARG A 590 8.95 16.78 3.40
C ARG A 590 9.55 15.40 3.15
N GLU A 591 10.49 15.01 4.00
CA GLU A 591 11.21 13.73 3.93
C GLU A 591 10.37 12.57 4.51
N PHE A 592 9.19 12.32 3.93
CA PHE A 592 8.29 11.22 4.32
C PHE A 592 8.13 10.22 3.18
N ALA A 593 8.47 8.95 3.45
CA ALA A 593 8.40 7.85 2.48
C ALA A 593 7.01 7.71 1.83
N GLY A 594 5.92 7.92 2.60
CA GLY A 594 4.55 7.79 2.09
C GLY A 594 4.18 8.76 0.97
N TYR A 595 4.90 9.87 0.77
CA TYR A 595 4.68 10.73 -0.41
C TYR A 595 5.18 10.13 -1.72
N THR A 596 6.14 9.20 -1.65
CA THR A 596 6.62 8.45 -2.82
C THR A 596 6.02 7.05 -2.83
N LEU A 597 6.23 6.29 -1.76
CA LEU A 597 5.87 4.88 -1.67
C LEU A 597 4.38 4.66 -1.41
N GLY A 598 3.62 5.72 -1.11
CA GLY A 598 2.16 5.67 -1.12
C GLY A 598 1.57 5.60 -2.53
N TYR A 599 2.37 5.89 -3.56
CA TYR A 599 1.91 6.00 -4.96
C TYR A 599 2.74 5.15 -5.94
N ASN A 600 3.91 4.67 -5.51
CA ASN A 600 4.84 3.89 -6.31
C ASN A 600 5.35 2.71 -5.49
N HIS A 601 5.63 1.58 -6.14
CA HIS A 601 6.27 0.45 -5.47
C HIS A 601 7.70 0.77 -5.01
N PRO A 602 8.13 0.29 -3.81
CA PRO A 602 9.53 0.29 -3.42
C PRO A 602 10.41 -0.43 -4.44
N VAL A 603 11.69 -0.06 -4.51
CA VAL A 603 12.66 -0.68 -5.42
C VAL A 603 12.73 -2.19 -5.20
N PHE A 604 12.70 -2.65 -3.94
CA PHE A 604 12.67 -4.07 -3.62
C PHE A 604 11.47 -4.80 -4.28
N SER A 605 10.26 -4.25 -4.18
CA SER A 605 9.06 -4.81 -4.85
C SER A 605 9.23 -4.87 -6.37
N LYS A 606 9.75 -3.79 -6.97
CA LYS A 606 10.07 -3.71 -8.41
C LYS A 606 11.12 -4.72 -8.87
N GLN A 607 11.98 -5.20 -7.96
CA GLN A 607 12.94 -6.26 -8.27
C GLN A 607 12.29 -7.65 -8.19
N ILE A 608 11.33 -7.86 -7.28
CA ILE A 608 10.53 -9.10 -7.24
C ILE A 608 9.67 -9.23 -8.50
N HIS A 609 9.12 -8.11 -8.96
CA HIS A 609 8.41 -7.96 -10.23
C HIS A 609 9.15 -8.54 -11.44
N ASP A 610 10.47 -8.30 -11.56
CA ASP A 610 11.31 -8.89 -12.61
C ASP A 610 11.45 -10.41 -12.48
N ILE A 611 11.63 -10.90 -11.25
CA ILE A 611 11.72 -12.35 -10.98
C ILE A 611 10.39 -13.04 -11.33
N LEU A 612 9.26 -12.40 -11.04
CA LEU A 612 7.93 -12.91 -11.41
C LEU A 612 7.72 -12.95 -12.93
N ASN A 613 8.28 -12.01 -13.70
CA ASN A 613 8.25 -12.06 -15.16
C ASN A 613 8.98 -13.32 -15.68
N VAL A 614 10.19 -13.62 -15.18
CA VAL A 614 10.95 -14.81 -15.60
C VAL A 614 10.29 -16.11 -15.14
N LEU A 615 9.75 -16.15 -13.91
CA LEU A 615 8.98 -17.29 -13.40
C LEU A 615 7.74 -17.58 -14.27
N SER A 616 6.98 -16.55 -14.61
CA SER A 616 5.80 -16.68 -15.46
C SER A 616 6.17 -17.07 -16.90
N PHE A 617 7.23 -16.47 -17.46
CA PHE A 617 7.77 -16.86 -18.76
C PHE A 617 8.16 -18.33 -18.80
N ALA A 618 8.89 -18.83 -17.79
CA ALA A 618 9.25 -20.24 -17.70
C ALA A 618 8.02 -21.14 -17.58
N LYS A 619 7.05 -20.77 -16.73
CA LYS A 619 5.79 -21.50 -16.54
C LYS A 619 5.01 -21.68 -17.85
N HIS A 620 4.98 -20.65 -18.68
CA HIS A 620 4.18 -20.59 -19.90
C HIS A 620 4.97 -20.85 -21.18
N HIS A 621 6.24 -21.26 -21.05
CA HIS A 621 7.09 -21.56 -22.20
C HIS A 621 6.51 -22.73 -23.02
N GLU A 622 6.60 -22.65 -24.35
CA GLU A 622 6.03 -23.67 -25.27
C GLU A 622 6.61 -25.07 -25.05
N SER A 623 7.89 -25.15 -24.66
CA SER A 623 8.56 -26.42 -24.32
C SER A 623 8.10 -27.06 -23.01
N ASN A 624 7.19 -26.43 -22.27
CA ASN A 624 6.51 -26.93 -21.08
C ASN A 624 7.45 -27.59 -20.04
N PRO A 625 8.26 -26.79 -19.32
CA PRO A 625 9.16 -27.33 -18.30
C PRO A 625 8.39 -28.09 -17.20
N GLN A 626 8.90 -29.26 -16.81
CA GLN A 626 8.26 -30.10 -15.78
C GLN A 626 8.51 -29.61 -14.35
N SER A 627 9.59 -28.84 -14.14
CA SER A 627 9.98 -28.36 -12.82
C SER A 627 10.76 -27.06 -12.92
N ILE A 628 10.35 -26.07 -12.12
CA ILE A 628 11.02 -24.78 -11.99
C ILE A 628 11.55 -24.66 -10.57
N SER A 629 12.87 -24.53 -10.44
CA SER A 629 13.56 -24.28 -9.18
C SER A 629 14.11 -22.85 -9.14
N LEU A 630 14.28 -22.32 -7.94
CA LEU A 630 14.86 -21.00 -7.72
C LEU A 630 16.07 -21.14 -6.80
N ALA A 631 17.19 -20.54 -7.19
CA ALA A 631 18.41 -20.47 -6.39
C ALA A 631 18.82 -19.01 -6.22
N GLY A 632 19.18 -18.59 -5.01
CA GLY A 632 19.62 -17.22 -4.76
C GLY A 632 20.65 -17.13 -3.64
N PHE A 633 21.69 -16.34 -3.88
CA PHE A 633 22.82 -16.19 -2.95
C PHE A 633 23.07 -14.73 -2.60
N GLY A 634 23.52 -14.47 -1.37
CA GLY A 634 23.72 -13.11 -0.87
C GLY A 634 22.39 -12.37 -0.67
N PHE A 635 22.33 -11.11 -1.09
CA PHE A 635 21.08 -10.35 -1.00
C PHE A 635 20.02 -10.88 -1.98
N SER A 636 20.46 -11.45 -3.10
CA SER A 636 19.59 -12.10 -4.07
C SER A 636 18.92 -13.37 -3.53
N GLY A 637 19.46 -13.99 -2.48
CA GLY A 637 18.75 -15.04 -1.73
C GLY A 637 17.50 -14.52 -1.00
N VAL A 638 17.51 -13.28 -0.51
CA VAL A 638 16.32 -12.64 0.10
C VAL A 638 15.27 -12.38 -0.98
N ARG A 639 15.69 -11.95 -2.18
CA ARG A 639 14.78 -11.78 -3.34
C ARG A 639 14.19 -13.11 -3.80
N ALA A 640 14.98 -14.18 -3.81
CA ALA A 640 14.51 -15.53 -4.12
C ALA A 640 13.43 -15.98 -3.12
N ALA A 641 13.67 -15.80 -1.82
CA ALA A 641 12.70 -16.11 -0.78
C ALA A 641 11.41 -15.29 -0.93
N ALA A 642 11.50 -14.00 -1.29
CA ALA A 642 10.34 -13.15 -1.52
C ALA A 642 9.51 -13.57 -2.75
N ALA A 643 10.16 -13.89 -3.88
CA ALA A 643 9.47 -14.39 -5.06
C ALA A 643 8.81 -15.76 -4.80
N CYS A 644 9.46 -16.63 -4.02
CA CYS A 644 8.90 -17.91 -3.64
C CYS A 644 7.74 -17.78 -2.65
N ALA A 645 7.83 -16.89 -1.66
CA ALA A 645 6.72 -16.63 -0.73
C ALA A 645 5.46 -16.13 -1.46
N HIS A 646 5.63 -15.42 -2.59
CA HIS A 646 4.52 -14.96 -3.42
C HIS A 646 3.93 -16.06 -4.30
N SER A 647 4.77 -16.91 -4.91
CA SER A 647 4.32 -17.96 -5.84
C SER A 647 4.84 -19.35 -5.46
N PRO A 648 4.56 -19.86 -4.24
CA PRO A 648 5.24 -21.05 -3.73
C PRO A 648 4.87 -22.32 -4.49
N GLU A 649 3.63 -22.42 -4.96
CA GLU A 649 3.12 -23.57 -5.73
C GLU A 649 3.79 -23.71 -7.11
N LEU A 650 4.39 -22.64 -7.63
CA LEU A 650 5.12 -22.68 -8.91
C LEU A 650 6.54 -23.23 -8.77
N ILE A 651 7.10 -23.15 -7.56
CA ILE A 651 8.51 -23.46 -7.32
C ILE A 651 8.62 -24.83 -6.67
N SER A 652 9.30 -25.75 -7.34
CA SER A 652 9.49 -27.11 -6.82
C SER A 652 10.57 -27.16 -5.73
N ARG A 653 11.65 -26.38 -5.92
CA ARG A 653 12.82 -26.33 -5.04
C ARG A 653 13.34 -24.89 -4.92
N LEU A 654 13.61 -24.48 -3.70
CA LEU A 654 14.20 -23.20 -3.34
C LEU A 654 15.53 -23.43 -2.62
N ALA A 655 16.63 -22.99 -3.21
CA ALA A 655 17.95 -22.97 -2.57
C ALA A 655 18.36 -21.52 -2.24
N VAL A 656 18.53 -21.20 -0.96
CA VAL A 656 18.77 -19.82 -0.53
C VAL A 656 19.95 -19.70 0.43
N ASP A 657 20.82 -18.74 0.16
CA ASP A 657 21.70 -18.09 1.13
C ASP A 657 21.33 -16.61 1.23
N THR A 658 20.88 -16.15 2.39
CA THR A 658 20.45 -14.75 2.59
C THR A 658 21.60 -13.80 2.94
N GLY A 659 22.84 -14.29 3.00
CA GLY A 659 24.01 -13.51 3.40
C GLY A 659 23.95 -12.98 4.84
N GLY A 660 23.04 -13.50 5.67
CA GLY A 660 22.79 -12.99 7.03
C GLY A 660 22.00 -11.68 7.09
N PHE A 661 21.57 -11.13 5.96
CA PHE A 661 20.81 -9.88 5.89
C PHE A 661 19.50 -9.94 6.67
N ARG A 662 19.15 -8.86 7.37
CA ARG A 662 17.85 -8.68 8.04
C ARG A 662 17.28 -7.31 7.71
N PHE A 663 15.98 -7.23 7.38
CA PHE A 663 15.35 -5.93 7.11
C PHE A 663 15.43 -4.99 8.33
N ALA A 664 15.42 -5.54 9.54
CA ALA A 664 15.55 -4.79 10.77
C ALA A 664 16.87 -3.99 10.90
N GLU A 665 17.90 -4.30 10.12
CA GLU A 665 19.17 -3.56 10.11
C GLU A 665 19.07 -2.20 9.40
N ILE A 666 18.04 -1.97 8.59
CA ILE A 666 17.90 -0.75 7.79
C ILE A 666 17.50 0.44 8.67
N THR A 667 18.31 1.49 8.63
CA THR A 667 18.09 2.73 9.40
C THR A 667 17.81 3.95 8.52
N ASN A 668 17.97 3.85 7.19
CA ASN A 668 17.71 4.95 6.26
C ASN A 668 16.44 4.67 5.44
N ILE A 669 15.49 5.62 5.43
CA ILE A 669 14.27 5.52 4.62
C ILE A 669 14.54 5.52 3.10
N ARG A 670 15.75 5.92 2.69
CA ARG A 670 16.20 5.91 1.30
C ARG A 670 17.08 4.72 0.94
N ASP A 671 17.25 3.73 1.83
CA ASP A 671 17.95 2.49 1.47
C ASP A 671 17.18 1.75 0.36
N LEU A 672 17.86 1.38 -0.73
CA LEU A 672 17.23 0.67 -1.86
C LEU A 672 16.66 -0.71 -1.47
N ARG A 673 17.13 -1.27 -0.36
CA ARG A 673 16.69 -2.54 0.21
C ARG A 673 15.47 -2.38 1.13
N LEU A 674 15.05 -1.14 1.42
CA LEU A 674 13.89 -0.88 2.29
C LEU A 674 12.64 -1.51 1.68
N TRP A 675 12.01 -2.38 2.46
CA TRP A 675 10.72 -2.97 2.12
C TRP A 675 9.75 -2.78 3.29
N PRO A 676 8.95 -1.69 3.27
CA PRO A 676 8.05 -1.35 4.37
C PRO A 676 7.12 -2.53 4.73
N GLY A 677 6.96 -2.78 6.03
CA GLY A 677 6.20 -3.92 6.55
C GLY A 677 6.95 -5.25 6.66
N ALA A 678 8.13 -5.41 6.04
CA ALA A 678 8.84 -6.68 6.09
C ALA A 678 9.13 -7.13 7.55
N VAL A 679 9.50 -6.22 8.45
CA VAL A 679 9.75 -6.54 9.87
C VAL A 679 8.47 -6.88 10.62
N LYS A 680 7.35 -6.19 10.32
CA LYS A 680 6.04 -6.51 10.93
C LYS A 680 5.65 -7.96 10.67
N TYR A 681 5.91 -8.46 9.47
CA TYR A 681 5.47 -9.79 9.01
C TYR A 681 6.56 -10.86 9.09
N GLY A 682 7.50 -10.74 10.05
CA GLY A 682 8.46 -11.80 10.37
C GLY A 682 9.81 -11.70 9.69
N ASP A 683 10.08 -10.60 8.97
CA ASP A 683 11.36 -10.30 8.32
C ASP A 683 11.75 -11.46 7.36
N VAL A 684 13.02 -11.72 7.10
CA VAL A 684 13.46 -12.81 6.19
C VAL A 684 12.91 -14.19 6.61
N THR A 685 12.73 -14.44 7.90
CA THR A 685 12.17 -15.70 8.39
C THR A 685 10.68 -15.85 8.05
N GLY A 686 9.94 -14.74 8.03
CA GLY A 686 8.55 -14.70 7.57
C GLY A 686 8.41 -15.12 6.11
N LEU A 687 9.29 -14.62 5.22
CA LEU A 687 9.33 -15.03 3.81
C LEU A 687 9.56 -16.53 3.66
N LEU A 688 10.63 -17.05 4.28
CA LEU A 688 10.99 -18.47 4.19
C LEU A 688 9.87 -19.39 4.72
N SER A 689 9.09 -18.92 5.70
CA SER A 689 7.98 -19.68 6.28
C SER A 689 6.74 -19.80 5.36
N LEU A 690 6.68 -19.00 4.28
CA LEU A 690 5.62 -19.01 3.27
C LEU A 690 6.05 -19.73 1.98
N CYS A 691 7.27 -20.27 1.93
CA CYS A 691 7.80 -20.89 0.73
C CYS A 691 7.31 -22.34 0.51
N GLU A 692 6.63 -22.96 1.48
CA GLU A 692 6.04 -24.28 1.24
C GLU A 692 4.88 -24.18 0.21
N PRO A 693 4.69 -25.16 -0.68
CA PRO A 693 5.23 -26.53 -0.63
C PRO A 693 6.59 -26.75 -1.30
N ALA A 694 7.29 -25.70 -1.74
CA ALA A 694 8.63 -25.84 -2.31
C ALA A 694 9.55 -26.57 -1.34
N ALA A 695 10.39 -27.49 -1.82
CA ALA A 695 11.45 -28.01 -0.97
C ALA A 695 12.45 -26.88 -0.68
N LEU A 696 13.01 -26.82 0.52
CA LEU A 696 13.86 -25.71 0.95
C LEU A 696 15.25 -26.21 1.33
N TRP A 697 16.25 -25.66 0.65
CA TRP A 697 17.64 -25.70 1.10
C TRP A 697 18.03 -24.31 1.59
N LEU A 698 18.49 -24.23 2.84
CA LEU A 698 18.82 -22.96 3.49
C LEU A 698 20.26 -22.98 4.01
N ALA A 699 21.11 -22.13 3.42
CA ALA A 699 22.41 -21.82 3.96
C ALA A 699 22.29 -20.80 5.11
N GLY A 700 22.95 -21.07 6.23
CA GLY A 700 22.97 -20.16 7.37
C GLY A 700 24.10 -20.47 8.33
N SER A 701 24.33 -19.61 9.32
CA SER A 701 25.33 -19.85 10.37
C SER A 701 24.89 -20.87 11.42
N SER A 702 23.60 -21.23 11.44
CA SER A 702 23.04 -22.22 12.36
C SER A 702 22.70 -23.52 11.62
N ALA A 703 22.97 -24.65 12.26
CA ALA A 703 22.51 -25.97 11.79
C ALA A 703 21.01 -26.20 12.05
N THR A 704 20.33 -25.32 12.79
CA THR A 704 18.91 -25.49 13.14
C THR A 704 17.99 -24.71 12.19
N VAL A 705 16.93 -25.36 11.72
CA VAL A 705 15.85 -24.70 10.98
C VAL A 705 15.23 -23.60 11.86
N PRO A 706 15.03 -22.36 11.34
CA PRO A 706 14.34 -21.32 12.09
C PRO A 706 12.96 -21.78 12.57
N LYS A 707 12.60 -21.50 13.84
CA LYS A 707 11.38 -22.04 14.48
C LYS A 707 10.11 -21.83 13.66
N LEU A 708 9.93 -20.64 13.09
CA LEU A 708 8.75 -20.30 12.29
C LEU A 708 8.72 -21.09 10.96
N VAL A 709 9.87 -21.27 10.30
CA VAL A 709 9.98 -22.12 9.10
C VAL A 709 9.68 -23.56 9.46
N GLN A 710 10.25 -24.07 10.56
CA GLN A 710 9.98 -25.41 11.06
C GLN A 710 8.49 -25.61 11.34
N ALA A 711 7.84 -24.64 11.99
CA ALA A 711 6.41 -24.68 12.31
C ALA A 711 5.53 -24.76 11.04
N SER A 712 5.79 -23.91 10.03
CA SER A 712 5.06 -23.95 8.76
C SER A 712 5.23 -25.27 8.02
N TYR A 713 6.47 -25.71 7.80
CA TYR A 713 6.75 -26.94 7.06
C TYR A 713 6.27 -28.19 7.83
N ASN A 714 6.36 -28.20 9.16
CA ASN A 714 5.80 -29.28 9.96
C ASN A 714 4.26 -29.33 9.84
N SER A 715 3.59 -28.17 9.89
CA SER A 715 2.14 -28.06 9.74
C SER A 715 1.65 -28.48 8.35
N ALA A 716 2.49 -28.31 7.32
CA ALA A 716 2.26 -28.81 5.97
C ALA A 716 2.57 -30.31 5.81
N GLY A 717 3.23 -30.95 6.79
CA GLY A 717 3.74 -32.32 6.66
C GLY A 717 4.96 -32.44 5.74
N LEU A 718 5.70 -31.35 5.55
CA LEU A 718 6.81 -31.20 4.60
C LEU A 718 8.16 -30.91 5.28
N LEU A 719 8.29 -31.07 6.60
CA LEU A 719 9.55 -30.78 7.31
C LEU A 719 10.73 -31.60 6.79
N ASN A 720 10.48 -32.81 6.29
CA ASN A 720 11.48 -33.66 5.63
C ASN A 720 12.01 -33.09 4.30
N LYS A 721 11.39 -32.04 3.75
CA LYS A 721 11.85 -31.32 2.56
C LYS A 721 12.69 -30.08 2.89
N VAL A 722 13.02 -29.84 4.17
CA VAL A 722 13.88 -28.74 4.60
C VAL A 722 15.27 -29.26 4.93
N GLU A 723 16.29 -28.74 4.27
CA GLU A 723 17.69 -29.06 4.49
C GLU A 723 18.48 -27.81 4.90
N MET A 724 19.23 -27.90 6.00
CA MET A 724 20.10 -26.82 6.48
C MET A 724 21.53 -27.07 6.03
N PHE A 725 22.18 -26.04 5.50
CA PHE A 725 23.61 -26.04 5.21
C PHE A 725 24.33 -24.99 6.07
N HIS A 726 25.36 -25.39 6.79
CA HIS A 726 26.02 -24.53 7.78
C HIS A 726 27.50 -24.26 7.50
N GLU A 727 28.08 -24.91 6.50
CA GLU A 727 29.46 -24.64 6.10
C GLU A 727 29.53 -23.34 5.27
N SER A 728 30.63 -22.60 5.41
CA SER A 728 30.84 -21.35 4.66
C SER A 728 31.45 -21.58 3.28
N ALA A 729 32.26 -22.63 3.13
CA ALA A 729 32.89 -22.97 1.86
C ALA A 729 31.91 -23.69 0.93
N ASN A 730 32.03 -23.45 -0.38
CA ASN A 730 31.35 -24.22 -1.44
C ASN A 730 29.81 -24.22 -1.38
N ARG A 731 29.17 -23.21 -0.79
CA ARG A 731 27.70 -23.10 -0.67
C ARG A 731 26.95 -23.30 -1.98
N GLU A 732 27.38 -22.63 -3.05
CA GLU A 732 26.77 -22.76 -4.36
C GLU A 732 26.88 -24.19 -4.91
N ASN A 733 28.04 -24.84 -4.73
CA ASN A 733 28.22 -26.24 -5.14
C ASN A 733 27.36 -27.20 -4.32
N ALA A 734 27.23 -26.99 -3.01
CA ALA A 734 26.36 -27.79 -2.15
C ALA A 734 24.87 -27.59 -2.49
N ALA A 735 24.47 -26.36 -2.82
CA ALA A 735 23.13 -26.08 -3.32
C ALA A 735 22.88 -26.80 -4.65
N VAL A 736 23.84 -26.81 -5.59
CA VAL A 736 23.74 -27.57 -6.84
C VAL A 736 23.64 -29.08 -6.57
N ASP A 737 24.42 -29.64 -5.64
CA ASP A 737 24.30 -31.05 -5.25
C ASP A 737 22.90 -31.40 -4.76
N TRP A 738 22.28 -30.48 -4.03
CA TRP A 738 20.92 -30.65 -3.54
C TRP A 738 19.86 -30.46 -4.63
N LEU A 739 20.03 -29.47 -5.51
CA LEU A 739 19.12 -29.21 -6.64
C LEU A 739 19.07 -30.41 -7.60
N LEU A 740 20.22 -31.04 -7.89
CA LEU A 740 20.32 -32.18 -8.80
C LEU A 740 19.74 -33.50 -8.24
N LYS A 741 19.49 -33.60 -6.93
CA LYS A 741 18.93 -34.81 -6.30
C LYS A 741 17.42 -35.00 -6.53
N GLY A 742 16.69 -33.94 -6.89
CA GLY A 742 15.27 -34.04 -7.30
C GLY A 742 15.12 -33.82 -8.76
#